data_AF-A0A963I3X5-F1
#
_entry.id   AF-A0A963I3X5-F1
#
_cell.length_a   1.000
_cell.length_b   1.000
_cell.length_c   1.000
_cell.angle_alpha   90.00
_cell.angle_beta   90.00
_cell.angle_gamma   90.00
#
_symmetry.space_group_name_H-M   'P 1'
#
loop_
_entity.id
_entity.type
_entity.pdbx_description
1 polymer ?
#
loop_
_entity_poly.entity_id
_entity_poly.type
_entity_poly.pdbx_seq_one_letter_code
_entity_poly.pdbx_strand_id
1 'polypeptide(L)'
;MALGGRRLAAPRRLARRLAPWLLWAAIGPAWGGAAAGLESPSLFRSLLGPTQAVPFPIDRLLARIRQELAPDAPFEGLPLVLIPLGRSLQRHVAGDAEYFLYPRVVVAVTGEPRDPAAPLLRDRLYLGYHEKAAVLEVISYNPGAGRFEFEVVDDYRAGGRPRLRAGNRSLCLACHQNEAPLFPRQTWDETSASRSIAALLALTGKDYYGLDWRRGVDVANAIDESTGRANLLSVAQRVWSDGCGATSSGADCRARLWWLALRSRFTGLPPDDAELADPALQPLRRWWAGLPEGLPIPNPDIPNRLPFAALPPEALGRLDADALRRAADVAARFDALAERPALEAWMPQAPGALGRVVAAVGGYLAETDTQALGAHLAKPGVAAGTERMTCDRRPREHREDLRCWVGQQLRLAGRLAGERLWVDRMVLREGMVRYGLAFERRGADFVSQGPVARTRDGRAVHRLRFAGDEVEWHFTDDLAPLRRAVVGMAERSGPEAGRGFSAGVLDRQALLAPLYSGLGAPVPPKPAPLPPLEDGLSPSPAAALEALAPFYRRCASCHDATEAFPPGFLRGEAPRVQQRLDACATRIWQRLGMWAAGAAQRAKTPMPPPTSAQAIGFAGSSDLSQMQRFIEARLRALGLEPAQLETAAYADLPPCALY
;
A
#
# COMPACT_ATOMS: atom_id res chain seq x y z
N MET A 1 -10.63 -64.22 -37.35
CA MET A 1 -9.41 -64.34 -36.53
C MET A 1 -8.96 -62.95 -36.14
N ALA A 2 -8.68 -62.77 -34.85
CA ALA A 2 -8.49 -61.50 -34.17
C ALA A 2 -7.18 -60.78 -34.54
N LEU A 3 -7.16 -59.46 -34.23
CA LEU A 3 -6.08 -58.58 -33.77
C LEU A 3 -6.46 -57.16 -34.25
N GLY A 4 -6.82 -56.16 -33.45
CA GLY A 4 -6.38 -55.83 -32.09
C GLY A 4 -5.70 -54.44 -32.10
N GLY A 5 -6.33 -53.41 -32.68
CA GLY A 5 -5.77 -52.06 -32.81
C GLY A 5 -6.25 -51.11 -31.70
N ARG A 6 -5.41 -50.85 -30.70
CA ARG A 6 -5.64 -49.86 -29.64
C ARG A 6 -5.67 -48.44 -30.23
N ARG A 7 -6.82 -47.76 -30.11
CA ARG A 7 -6.93 -46.30 -30.29
C ARG A 7 -6.34 -45.61 -29.06
N LEU A 8 -5.20 -44.93 -29.22
CA LEU A 8 -4.71 -43.98 -28.24
C LEU A 8 -5.57 -42.71 -28.32
N ALA A 9 -6.42 -42.51 -27.31
CA ALA A 9 -7.13 -41.27 -27.11
C ALA A 9 -6.14 -40.18 -26.69
N ALA A 10 -6.07 -39.10 -27.47
CA ALA A 10 -5.33 -37.90 -27.11
C ALA A 10 -5.98 -37.25 -25.87
N PRO A 11 -5.22 -36.93 -24.80
CA PRO A 11 -5.77 -36.21 -23.67
C PRO A 11 -5.98 -34.74 -24.06
N ARG A 12 -7.25 -34.30 -24.03
CA ARG A 12 -7.63 -32.88 -24.01
C ARG A 12 -7.01 -32.21 -22.77
N ARG A 13 -5.81 -31.65 -22.92
CA ARG A 13 -5.21 -30.68 -21.98
C ARG A 13 -4.92 -29.38 -22.71
N LEU A 14 -5.96 -28.62 -23.03
CA LEU A 14 -5.83 -27.17 -23.12
C LEU A 14 -5.86 -26.63 -21.69
N ALA A 15 -4.71 -26.65 -21.02
CA ALA A 15 -4.54 -25.92 -19.79
C ALA A 15 -4.66 -24.42 -20.12
N ARG A 16 -5.73 -23.80 -19.65
CA ARG A 16 -5.87 -22.35 -19.52
C ARG A 16 -4.68 -21.85 -18.68
N ARG A 17 -3.60 -21.42 -19.34
CA ARG A 17 -2.63 -20.51 -18.73
C ARG A 17 -3.27 -19.13 -18.69
N LEU A 18 -4.23 -18.95 -17.78
CA LEU A 18 -4.58 -17.62 -17.31
C LEU A 18 -3.39 -17.17 -16.48
N ALA A 19 -2.75 -16.09 -16.93
CA ALA A 19 -1.56 -15.61 -16.27
C ALA A 19 -1.93 -15.06 -14.87
N PRO A 20 -1.06 -15.21 -13.84
CA PRO A 20 -1.41 -15.02 -12.42
C PRO A 20 -2.04 -13.66 -12.06
N TRP A 21 -1.79 -12.61 -12.84
CA TRP A 21 -2.39 -11.28 -12.71
C TRP A 21 -3.89 -11.23 -13.08
N LEU A 22 -4.42 -12.18 -13.86
CA LEU A 22 -5.87 -12.26 -14.14
C LEU A 22 -6.67 -12.74 -12.93
N LEU A 23 -6.03 -13.44 -11.97
CA LEU A 23 -6.64 -13.74 -10.67
C LEU A 23 -6.73 -12.50 -9.77
N TRP A 24 -5.94 -11.46 -10.05
CA TRP A 24 -6.04 -10.17 -9.36
C TRP A 24 -7.14 -9.29 -9.96
N ALA A 25 -7.24 -9.21 -11.29
CA ALA A 25 -8.26 -8.41 -11.97
C ALA A 25 -9.69 -8.98 -11.87
N ALA A 26 -9.86 -10.27 -11.58
CA ALA A 26 -11.17 -10.94 -11.60
C ALA A 26 -11.96 -10.91 -10.27
N ILE A 27 -11.39 -10.40 -9.17
CA ILE A 27 -12.02 -10.50 -7.85
C ILE A 27 -11.69 -9.27 -6.99
N GLY A 28 -12.09 -8.08 -7.46
CA GLY A 28 -12.48 -7.03 -6.52
C GLY A 28 -13.87 -7.40 -6.01
N PRO A 29 -14.07 -7.69 -4.72
CA PRO A 29 -15.38 -8.08 -4.28
C PRO A 29 -16.33 -6.86 -4.37
N ALA A 30 -17.43 -7.02 -5.10
CA ALA A 30 -18.51 -6.05 -5.18
C ALA A 30 -19.30 -6.06 -3.86
N TRP A 31 -18.70 -5.56 -2.78
CA TRP A 31 -19.43 -5.31 -1.53
C TRP A 31 -20.12 -3.94 -1.63
N GLY A 32 -21.32 -3.95 -2.19
CA GLY A 32 -22.12 -2.74 -2.41
C GLY A 32 -23.58 -2.96 -2.07
N GLY A 33 -23.89 -3.27 -0.80
CA GLY A 33 -25.21 -2.99 -0.24
C GLY A 33 -25.28 -1.50 0.11
N ALA A 34 -25.37 -0.63 -0.89
CA ALA A 34 -25.58 0.79 -0.67
C ALA A 34 -27.05 1.04 -0.36
N ALA A 35 -27.34 1.62 0.81
CA ALA A 35 -28.51 2.48 0.91
C ALA A 35 -28.36 3.57 -0.16
N ALA A 36 -29.41 3.82 -0.93
CA ALA A 36 -29.42 4.65 -2.13
C ALA A 36 -28.43 5.85 -2.08
N GLY A 37 -27.34 5.79 -2.84
CA GLY A 37 -26.49 6.94 -3.18
C GLY A 37 -25.41 7.36 -2.17
N LEU A 38 -25.13 6.62 -1.10
CA LEU A 38 -24.06 6.93 -0.14
C LEU A 38 -23.06 5.79 0.01
N GLU A 39 -21.78 6.13 0.06
CA GLU A 39 -20.67 5.18 0.18
C GLU A 39 -19.83 5.46 1.43
N SER A 40 -19.10 4.44 1.89
CA SER A 40 -18.04 4.65 2.87
C SER A 40 -16.90 5.42 2.20
N PRO A 41 -16.50 6.58 2.73
CA PRO A 41 -15.47 7.40 2.09
C PRO A 41 -14.07 6.78 2.21
N SER A 42 -13.19 7.13 1.27
CA SER A 42 -11.75 6.94 1.44
C SER A 42 -11.25 7.70 2.67
N LEU A 43 -10.08 7.32 3.19
CA LEU A 43 -9.47 8.01 4.33
C LEU A 43 -9.16 9.48 4.03
N PHE A 44 -8.74 9.82 2.81
CA PHE A 44 -8.55 11.20 2.40
C PHE A 44 -9.86 11.99 2.45
N ARG A 45 -10.94 11.46 1.90
CA ARG A 45 -12.26 12.10 1.99
C ARG A 45 -12.77 12.24 3.42
N SER A 46 -12.47 11.25 4.27
CA SER A 46 -12.77 11.31 5.70
C SER A 46 -12.02 12.43 6.41
N LEU A 47 -10.74 12.64 6.05
CA LEU A 47 -9.89 13.71 6.59
C LEU A 47 -10.44 15.11 6.28
N LEU A 48 -10.98 15.31 5.07
CA LEU A 48 -11.56 16.58 4.62
C LEU A 48 -12.93 16.86 5.24
N GLY A 49 -13.62 15.83 5.75
CA GLY A 49 -14.96 15.94 6.31
C GLY A 49 -16.02 16.38 5.29
N PRO A 50 -17.25 16.70 5.73
CA PRO A 50 -18.39 16.91 4.83
C PRO A 50 -18.22 18.01 3.77
N THR A 51 -17.38 19.03 4.02
CA THR A 51 -17.15 20.12 3.07
C THR A 51 -16.35 19.69 1.84
N GLN A 52 -15.58 18.60 1.96
CA GLN A 52 -14.64 18.13 0.94
C GLN A 52 -13.66 19.22 0.45
N ALA A 53 -13.44 20.27 1.26
CA ALA A 53 -12.57 21.39 0.90
C ALA A 53 -11.09 20.98 1.07
N VAL A 54 -10.36 20.92 -0.05
CA VAL A 54 -8.94 20.55 -0.05
C VAL A 54 -8.08 21.76 0.33
N PRO A 55 -7.29 21.71 1.42
CA PRO A 55 -6.41 22.82 1.80
C PRO A 55 -5.37 23.13 0.72
N PHE A 56 -5.16 24.42 0.45
CA PHE A 56 -4.11 24.94 -0.43
C PHE A 56 -3.34 26.07 0.30
N PRO A 57 -2.01 26.17 0.16
CA PRO A 57 -1.11 25.33 -0.65
C PRO A 57 -0.85 23.95 -0.04
N ILE A 58 -0.01 23.14 -0.70
CA ILE A 58 0.29 21.76 -0.29
C ILE A 58 0.78 21.66 1.17
N ASP A 59 1.56 22.62 1.64
CA ASP A 59 2.04 22.70 3.02
C ASP A 59 0.89 22.72 4.03
N ARG A 60 -0.23 23.39 3.74
CA ARG A 60 -1.43 23.39 4.59
C ARG A 60 -2.15 22.04 4.58
N LEU A 61 -2.18 21.35 3.44
CA LEU A 61 -2.72 19.99 3.38
C LEU A 61 -1.86 19.03 4.20
N LEU A 62 -0.54 19.12 4.09
CA LEU A 62 0.37 18.30 4.88
C LEU A 62 0.23 18.61 6.38
N ALA A 63 0.09 19.89 6.77
CA ALA A 63 -0.19 20.26 8.16
C ALA A 63 -1.50 19.66 8.69
N ARG A 64 -2.57 19.65 7.88
CA ARG A 64 -3.84 18.99 8.22
C ARG A 64 -3.67 17.48 8.44
N ILE A 65 -2.84 16.81 7.63
CA ILE A 65 -2.54 15.38 7.80
C ILE A 65 -1.74 15.16 9.09
N ARG A 66 -0.70 15.97 9.35
CA ARG A 66 0.12 15.86 10.58
C ARG A 66 -0.69 15.93 11.86
N GLN A 67 -1.78 16.71 11.87
CA GLN A 67 -2.67 16.81 13.03
C GLN A 67 -3.34 15.47 13.41
N GLU A 68 -3.38 14.48 12.52
CA GLU A 68 -3.89 13.13 12.79
C GLU A 68 -2.80 12.14 13.21
N LEU A 69 -1.52 12.54 13.17
CA LEU A 69 -0.38 11.65 13.40
C LEU A 69 0.18 11.82 14.82
N ALA A 70 0.74 10.74 15.34
CA ALA A 70 1.49 10.76 16.59
C ALA A 70 2.71 11.69 16.46
N PRO A 71 3.05 12.44 17.51
CA PRO A 71 4.27 13.24 17.52
C PRO A 71 5.52 12.35 17.43
N ASP A 72 6.66 12.94 17.05
CA ASP A 72 7.99 12.31 17.07
C ASP A 72 8.23 11.15 16.10
N ALA A 73 7.35 10.94 15.11
CA ALA A 73 7.62 10.02 14.02
C ALA A 73 8.80 10.49 13.15
N PRO A 74 9.66 9.58 12.62
CA PRO A 74 10.64 9.93 11.61
C PRO A 74 10.01 10.71 10.46
N PHE A 75 10.66 11.79 10.03
CA PHE A 75 10.14 12.71 9.00
C PHE A 75 8.76 13.28 9.33
N GLU A 76 8.42 13.40 10.62
CA GLU A 76 7.09 13.80 11.09
C GLU A 76 5.97 12.90 10.57
N GLY A 77 6.30 11.65 10.22
CA GLY A 77 5.39 10.69 9.62
C GLY A 77 5.03 10.96 8.16
N LEU A 78 5.67 11.92 7.50
CA LEU A 78 5.41 12.35 6.12
C LEU A 78 6.69 12.40 5.27
N PRO A 79 7.37 11.26 5.03
CA PRO A 79 8.49 11.23 4.10
C PRO A 79 8.05 11.74 2.72
N LEU A 80 8.88 12.61 2.13
CA LEU A 80 8.59 13.25 0.85
C LEU A 80 9.82 13.33 -0.05
N VAL A 81 9.60 13.22 -1.35
CA VAL A 81 10.66 13.38 -2.35
C VAL A 81 10.20 14.27 -3.50
N LEU A 82 11.15 14.96 -4.12
CA LEU A 82 10.94 15.66 -5.40
C LEU A 82 11.40 14.78 -6.55
N ILE A 83 10.62 14.70 -7.62
CA ILE A 83 10.87 13.86 -8.80
C ILE A 83 10.80 14.74 -10.07
N PRO A 84 11.93 15.26 -10.56
CA PRO A 84 11.97 16.08 -11.78
C PRO A 84 11.68 15.28 -13.05
N LEU A 85 12.35 14.13 -13.19
CA LEU A 85 12.29 13.26 -14.37
C LEU A 85 11.51 11.98 -14.03
N GLY A 86 10.25 12.15 -13.62
CA GLY A 86 9.42 11.06 -13.11
C GLY A 86 8.77 10.18 -14.19
N ARG A 87 8.15 9.08 -13.74
CA ARG A 87 7.43 8.13 -14.60
C ARG A 87 5.90 8.31 -14.55
N SER A 88 5.45 9.34 -13.86
CA SER A 88 4.03 9.59 -13.60
C SER A 88 3.27 10.09 -14.83
N LEU A 89 1.94 10.21 -14.71
CA LEU A 89 1.10 10.75 -15.76
C LEU A 89 1.55 12.17 -16.14
N GLN A 90 1.73 13.06 -15.16
CA GLN A 90 2.07 14.47 -15.39
C GLN A 90 3.52 14.74 -15.81
N ARG A 91 4.32 13.72 -16.10
CA ARG A 91 5.78 13.86 -16.26
C ARG A 91 6.23 14.83 -17.34
N HIS A 92 5.41 15.10 -18.37
CA HIS A 92 5.76 16.02 -19.47
C HIS A 92 5.16 17.42 -19.32
N VAL A 93 4.33 17.67 -18.30
CA VAL A 93 3.57 18.92 -18.18
C VAL A 93 4.45 20.13 -17.88
N ALA A 94 5.59 19.93 -17.20
CA ALA A 94 6.58 21.00 -17.02
C ALA A 94 7.23 21.44 -18.34
N GLY A 95 7.20 20.62 -19.39
CA GLY A 95 7.95 20.86 -20.62
C GLY A 95 9.43 20.50 -20.51
N ASP A 96 10.07 20.32 -21.67
CA ASP A 96 11.40 19.69 -21.76
C ASP A 96 12.55 20.46 -21.09
N ALA A 97 12.34 21.73 -20.77
CA ALA A 97 13.33 22.59 -20.13
C ALA A 97 13.06 22.89 -18.65
N GLU A 98 11.87 22.60 -18.11
CA GLU A 98 11.48 23.06 -16.76
C GLU A 98 11.31 21.93 -15.73
N TYR A 99 11.73 20.70 -16.04
CA TYR A 99 11.62 19.52 -15.15
C TYR A 99 12.11 19.78 -13.71
N PHE A 100 13.23 20.49 -13.55
CA PHE A 100 13.83 20.81 -12.25
C PHE A 100 13.22 22.05 -11.59
N LEU A 101 12.59 22.94 -12.37
CA LEU A 101 11.85 24.10 -11.84
C LEU A 101 10.50 23.68 -11.27
N TYR A 102 9.87 22.66 -11.83
CA TYR A 102 8.55 22.18 -11.41
C TYR A 102 8.56 20.66 -11.21
N PRO A 103 9.38 20.13 -10.29
CA PRO A 103 9.43 18.71 -10.02
C PRO A 103 8.12 18.26 -9.37
N ARG A 104 7.75 17.00 -9.59
CA ARG A 104 6.63 16.39 -8.88
C ARG A 104 6.99 16.17 -7.42
N VAL A 105 6.11 16.55 -6.51
CA VAL A 105 6.20 16.18 -5.09
C VAL A 105 5.51 14.84 -4.90
N VAL A 106 6.16 13.90 -4.21
CA VAL A 106 5.55 12.65 -3.75
C VAL A 106 5.64 12.58 -2.24
N VAL A 107 4.53 12.26 -1.58
CA VAL A 107 4.45 12.11 -0.13
C VAL A 107 3.76 10.79 0.22
N ALA A 108 4.28 10.07 1.21
CA ALA A 108 3.60 8.92 1.82
C ALA A 108 3.33 9.20 3.29
N VAL A 109 2.24 8.67 3.83
CA VAL A 109 1.98 8.71 5.28
C VAL A 109 2.52 7.46 5.94
N THR A 110 3.48 7.64 6.84
CA THR A 110 4.17 6.55 7.58
C THR A 110 4.02 6.64 9.09
N GLY A 111 3.59 7.79 9.61
CA GLY A 111 3.36 8.00 11.05
C GLY A 111 2.14 7.23 11.56
N GLU A 112 2.23 6.74 12.79
CA GLU A 112 1.09 6.19 13.54
C GLU A 112 0.01 7.26 13.77
N PRO A 113 -1.27 6.89 13.90
CA PRO A 113 -2.32 7.85 14.26
C PRO A 113 -2.08 8.38 15.69
N ARG A 114 -2.44 9.64 15.95
CA ARG A 114 -2.19 10.30 17.24
C ARG A 114 -2.91 9.64 18.42
N ASP A 115 -4.07 9.06 18.15
CA ASP A 115 -4.94 8.42 19.12
C ASP A 115 -5.81 7.35 18.40
N PRO A 116 -6.52 6.46 19.12
CA PRO A 116 -7.35 5.43 18.50
C PRO A 116 -8.52 5.95 17.65
N ALA A 117 -9.00 7.17 17.89
CA ALA A 117 -10.08 7.80 17.14
C ALA A 117 -9.61 8.45 15.83
N ALA A 118 -8.33 8.82 15.75
CA ALA A 118 -7.73 9.30 14.52
C ALA A 118 -7.73 8.22 13.42
N PRO A 119 -7.84 8.62 12.14
CA PRO A 119 -7.78 7.70 11.02
C PRO A 119 -6.40 7.04 10.92
N LEU A 120 -6.36 5.74 10.65
CA LEU A 120 -5.10 5.03 10.38
C LEU A 120 -4.64 5.36 8.96
N LEU A 121 -3.90 6.47 8.81
CA LEU A 121 -3.37 6.93 7.52
C LEU A 121 -2.06 6.22 7.13
N ARG A 122 -1.34 5.66 8.12
CA ARG A 122 -0.12 4.89 7.92
C ARG A 122 -0.29 3.83 6.84
N ASP A 123 0.58 3.89 5.83
CA ASP A 123 0.64 2.99 4.68
C ASP A 123 -0.66 2.97 3.84
N ARG A 124 -1.48 4.00 3.96
CA ARG A 124 -2.84 4.06 3.41
C ARG A 124 -3.18 5.36 2.68
N LEU A 125 -2.31 6.36 2.75
CA LEU A 125 -2.47 7.64 2.07
C LEU A 125 -1.17 8.07 1.39
N TYR A 126 -1.26 8.34 0.09
CA TYR A 126 -0.15 8.79 -0.75
C TYR A 126 -0.61 9.95 -1.62
N LEU A 127 0.27 10.93 -1.79
CA LEU A 127 0.01 12.15 -2.53
C LEU A 127 1.05 12.35 -3.63
N GLY A 128 0.59 12.85 -4.78
CA GLY A 128 1.44 13.28 -5.89
C GLY A 128 1.02 14.65 -6.38
N TYR A 129 1.82 15.69 -6.13
CA TYR A 129 1.50 17.06 -6.54
C TYR A 129 2.39 17.53 -7.68
N HIS A 130 1.81 18.19 -8.67
CA HIS A 130 2.54 18.81 -9.77
C HIS A 130 1.99 20.21 -10.07
N GLU A 131 2.79 21.26 -9.82
CA GLU A 131 2.38 22.66 -9.90
C GLU A 131 1.89 23.06 -11.30
N LYS A 132 2.67 22.79 -12.35
CA LYS A 132 2.30 23.16 -13.74
C LYS A 132 1.05 22.43 -14.24
N ALA A 133 0.75 21.25 -13.68
CA ALA A 133 -0.46 20.53 -14.01
C ALA A 133 -1.66 21.05 -13.21
N ALA A 134 -1.44 21.84 -12.15
CA ALA A 134 -2.43 22.23 -11.17
C ALA A 134 -3.23 21.03 -10.64
N VAL A 135 -2.53 19.91 -10.41
CA VAL A 135 -3.13 18.63 -10.03
C VAL A 135 -2.47 18.06 -8.79
N LEU A 136 -3.30 17.57 -7.87
CA LEU A 136 -2.92 16.66 -6.79
C LEU A 136 -3.57 15.29 -7.04
N GLU A 137 -2.75 14.27 -7.25
CA GLU A 137 -3.16 12.87 -7.33
C GLU A 137 -3.12 12.27 -5.92
N VAL A 138 -4.16 11.52 -5.56
CA VAL A 138 -4.32 10.92 -4.24
C VAL A 138 -4.59 9.43 -4.40
N ILE A 139 -3.81 8.61 -3.70
CA ILE A 139 -4.08 7.18 -3.53
C ILE A 139 -4.44 6.99 -2.06
N SER A 140 -5.72 6.69 -1.80
CA SER A 140 -6.24 6.60 -0.44
C SER A 140 -6.98 5.29 -0.22
N TYR A 141 -6.67 4.59 0.87
CA TYR A 141 -7.41 3.40 1.26
C TYR A 141 -8.87 3.76 1.61
N ASN A 142 -9.81 2.92 1.20
CA ASN A 142 -11.21 2.97 1.58
C ASN A 142 -11.53 1.77 2.48
N PRO A 143 -11.66 1.98 3.80
CA PRO A 143 -11.93 0.89 4.75
C PRO A 143 -13.25 0.16 4.47
N GLY A 144 -14.28 0.86 4.01
CA GLY A 144 -15.57 0.25 3.73
C GLY A 144 -15.62 -0.55 2.43
N ALA A 145 -14.70 -0.25 1.48
CA ALA A 145 -14.56 -0.97 0.22
C ALA A 145 -13.43 -2.00 0.22
N GLY A 146 -12.53 -1.97 1.21
CA GLY A 146 -11.43 -2.92 1.35
C GLY A 146 -10.28 -2.73 0.36
N ARG A 147 -10.19 -1.58 -0.31
CA ARG A 147 -9.22 -1.34 -1.40
C ARG A 147 -8.74 0.11 -1.43
N PHE A 148 -7.72 0.39 -2.23
CA PHE A 148 -7.34 1.77 -2.55
C PHE A 148 -8.24 2.38 -3.62
N GLU A 149 -8.57 3.64 -3.40
CA GLU A 149 -9.22 4.53 -4.37
C GLU A 149 -8.19 5.49 -4.95
N PHE A 150 -8.37 5.81 -6.22
CA PHE A 150 -7.56 6.77 -6.96
C PHE A 150 -8.41 8.02 -7.17
N GLU A 151 -7.95 9.13 -6.60
CA GLU A 151 -8.69 10.39 -6.59
C GLU A 151 -7.78 11.49 -7.16
N VAL A 152 -8.39 12.52 -7.74
CA VAL A 152 -7.68 13.64 -8.35
C VAL A 152 -8.30 14.94 -7.86
N VAL A 153 -7.46 15.90 -7.49
CA VAL A 153 -7.86 17.27 -7.23
C VAL A 153 -7.37 18.14 -8.38
N ASP A 154 -8.31 18.64 -9.18
CA ASP A 154 -8.02 19.58 -10.28
C ASP A 154 -7.97 21.03 -9.78
N ASP A 155 -7.39 21.92 -10.59
CA ASP A 155 -7.24 23.36 -10.32
C ASP A 155 -6.56 23.67 -8.96
N TYR A 156 -5.65 22.78 -8.55
CA TYR A 156 -4.86 22.87 -7.32
C TYR A 156 -3.64 23.80 -7.51
N ARG A 157 -3.92 25.11 -7.57
CA ARG A 157 -2.93 26.17 -7.81
C ARG A 157 -3.33 27.48 -7.12
N ALA A 158 -2.40 28.45 -7.08
CA ALA A 158 -2.69 29.78 -6.57
C ALA A 158 -3.82 30.45 -7.37
N GLY A 159 -4.81 30.99 -6.67
CA GLY A 159 -6.02 31.57 -7.27
C GLY A 159 -7.01 30.57 -7.89
N GLY A 160 -6.70 29.27 -7.84
CA GLY A 160 -7.58 28.20 -8.31
C GLY A 160 -8.65 27.81 -7.29
N ARG A 161 -9.56 26.92 -7.70
CA ARG A 161 -10.59 26.31 -6.87
C ARG A 161 -10.41 24.78 -6.89
N PRO A 162 -9.68 24.21 -5.92
CA PRO A 162 -9.47 22.77 -5.81
C PRO A 162 -10.78 21.98 -5.92
N ARG A 163 -10.83 21.04 -6.88
CA ARG A 163 -12.00 20.18 -7.11
C ARG A 163 -11.62 18.71 -7.01
N LEU A 164 -12.10 18.03 -5.99
CA LEU A 164 -11.91 16.58 -5.82
C LEU A 164 -12.87 15.80 -6.71
N ARG A 165 -12.34 14.83 -7.45
CA ARG A 165 -13.10 13.86 -8.27
C ARG A 165 -12.46 12.48 -8.23
N ALA A 166 -13.19 11.47 -8.70
CA ALA A 166 -12.59 10.16 -8.91
C ALA A 166 -11.61 10.20 -10.10
N GLY A 167 -10.48 9.52 -9.95
CA GLY A 167 -9.57 9.27 -11.05
C GLY A 167 -10.11 8.19 -11.99
N ASN A 168 -9.67 8.22 -13.25
CA ASN A 168 -9.98 7.13 -14.19
C ASN A 168 -9.31 5.84 -13.71
N ARG A 169 -10.08 4.93 -13.11
CA ARG A 169 -9.56 3.69 -12.53
C ARG A 169 -8.87 2.81 -13.57
N SER A 170 -9.42 2.70 -14.79
CA SER A 170 -8.80 1.91 -15.86
C SER A 170 -7.40 2.43 -16.21
N LEU A 171 -7.23 3.76 -16.25
CA LEU A 171 -5.94 4.39 -16.44
C LEU A 171 -4.99 4.12 -15.27
N CYS A 172 -5.47 4.27 -14.03
CA CYS A 172 -4.65 4.08 -12.84
C CYS A 172 -4.15 2.64 -12.72
N LEU A 173 -5.01 1.65 -12.97
CA LEU A 173 -4.69 0.23 -12.84
C LEU A 173 -3.71 -0.29 -13.91
N ALA A 174 -3.57 0.40 -15.05
CA ALA A 174 -2.54 0.05 -16.03
C ALA A 174 -1.12 0.16 -15.43
N CYS A 175 -0.90 1.13 -14.53
CA CYS A 175 0.33 1.27 -13.75
C CYS A 175 0.22 0.51 -12.42
N HIS A 176 -0.83 0.77 -11.63
CA HIS A 176 -1.09 0.20 -10.30
C HIS A 176 -1.71 -1.20 -10.37
N GLN A 177 -0.94 -2.15 -10.91
CA GLN A 177 -1.34 -3.53 -11.19
C GLN A 177 -1.89 -4.30 -9.97
N ASN A 178 -1.52 -3.90 -8.75
CA ASN A 178 -1.99 -4.52 -7.50
C ASN A 178 -3.19 -3.79 -6.87
N GLU A 179 -3.76 -2.80 -7.56
CA GLU A 179 -4.76 -1.87 -7.02
C GLU A 179 -4.28 -1.15 -5.75
N ALA A 180 -2.99 -0.84 -5.69
CA ALA A 180 -2.30 -0.26 -4.55
C ALA A 180 -1.13 0.63 -5.04
N PRO A 181 -0.54 1.46 -4.16
CA PRO A 181 0.64 2.27 -4.49
C PRO A 181 1.80 1.44 -5.05
N LEU A 182 2.62 2.07 -5.90
CA LEU A 182 3.84 1.48 -6.47
C LEU A 182 4.93 2.53 -6.53
N PHE A 183 6.18 2.15 -6.27
CA PHE A 183 7.34 3.04 -6.39
C PHE A 183 8.60 2.26 -6.79
N PRO A 184 9.65 2.95 -7.26
CA PRO A 184 10.94 2.32 -7.49
C PRO A 184 11.53 1.73 -6.21
N ARG A 185 12.15 0.56 -6.34
CA ARG A 185 12.99 0.00 -5.27
C ARG A 185 14.12 0.95 -4.91
N GLN A 186 14.64 0.80 -3.70
CA GLN A 186 15.89 1.43 -3.27
C GLN A 186 16.98 1.31 -4.34
N THR A 187 17.76 2.35 -4.62
CA THR A 187 17.91 3.65 -3.92
C THR A 187 17.01 4.79 -4.41
N TRP A 188 16.18 4.55 -5.44
CA TRP A 188 15.28 5.54 -6.05
C TRP A 188 15.98 6.82 -6.58
N ASP A 189 16.87 6.62 -7.55
CA ASP A 189 17.81 7.65 -8.04
C ASP A 189 17.23 8.74 -8.94
N GLU A 190 15.93 8.70 -9.21
CA GLU A 190 15.21 9.75 -9.94
C GLU A 190 14.75 10.90 -9.03
N THR A 191 15.01 10.80 -7.73
CA THR A 191 14.43 11.67 -6.72
C THR A 191 15.46 12.57 -6.05
N SER A 192 14.98 13.55 -5.28
CA SER A 192 15.82 14.38 -4.42
C SER A 192 16.67 13.62 -3.40
N ALA A 193 16.41 12.33 -3.17
CA ALA A 193 17.28 11.47 -2.36
C ALA A 193 18.63 11.16 -3.05
N SER A 194 18.70 11.29 -4.38
CA SER A 194 19.93 11.11 -5.15
C SER A 194 20.76 12.38 -5.17
N ARG A 195 22.08 12.24 -5.00
CA ARG A 195 23.02 13.39 -4.99
C ARG A 195 22.98 14.21 -6.27
N SER A 196 22.88 13.57 -7.43
CA SER A 196 22.87 14.25 -8.74
C SER A 196 21.58 15.06 -8.92
N ILE A 197 20.43 14.48 -8.61
CA ILE A 197 19.13 15.15 -8.68
C ILE A 197 19.05 16.29 -7.66
N ALA A 198 19.49 16.06 -6.41
CA ALA A 198 19.51 17.09 -5.37
C ALA A 198 20.40 18.29 -5.75
N ALA A 199 21.55 18.05 -6.37
CA ALA A 199 22.44 19.10 -6.85
C ALA A 199 21.76 19.95 -7.95
N LEU A 200 21.11 19.31 -8.92
CA LEU A 200 20.39 20.01 -9.99
C LEU A 200 19.18 20.80 -9.47
N LEU A 201 18.41 20.23 -8.53
CA LEU A 201 17.34 20.95 -7.83
C LEU A 201 17.89 22.17 -7.08
N ALA A 202 19.02 22.04 -6.41
CA ALA A 202 19.64 23.14 -5.67
C ALA A 202 20.09 24.30 -6.57
N LEU A 203 20.54 24.02 -7.80
CA LEU A 203 20.93 25.05 -8.78
C LEU A 203 19.77 25.95 -9.21
N THR A 204 18.52 25.50 -9.05
CA THR A 204 17.35 26.33 -9.39
C THR A 204 17.11 27.47 -8.41
N GLY A 205 17.63 27.39 -7.18
CA GLY A 205 17.37 28.34 -6.11
C GLY A 205 15.94 28.35 -5.56
N LYS A 206 15.06 27.42 -5.98
CA LYS A 206 13.68 27.35 -5.48
C LYS A 206 13.60 26.77 -4.06
N ASP A 207 12.60 27.25 -3.32
CA ASP A 207 12.23 26.78 -1.98
C ASP A 207 11.29 25.56 -2.00
N TYR A 208 10.70 25.26 -3.17
CA TYR A 208 9.77 24.16 -3.40
C TYR A 208 8.65 24.12 -2.35
N TYR A 209 7.91 25.22 -2.25
CA TYR A 209 6.74 25.39 -1.36
C TYR A 209 7.10 25.30 0.14
N GLY A 210 8.37 25.55 0.49
CA GLY A 210 8.88 25.45 1.86
C GLY A 210 8.97 24.01 2.38
N LEU A 211 8.94 23.01 1.50
CA LEU A 211 9.03 21.59 1.89
C LEU A 211 10.47 21.20 2.25
N ASP A 212 10.62 20.32 3.24
CA ASP A 212 11.91 19.76 3.62
C ASP A 212 12.32 18.60 2.70
N TRP A 213 12.79 18.94 1.50
CA TRP A 213 13.11 17.97 0.44
C TRP A 213 14.57 17.50 0.44
N ARG A 214 15.46 18.15 1.22
CA ARG A 214 16.91 17.89 1.23
C ARG A 214 17.26 16.75 2.19
N ARG A 215 16.77 15.56 1.86
CA ARG A 215 16.97 14.34 2.65
C ARG A 215 17.66 13.25 1.83
N GLY A 216 18.20 12.25 2.51
CA GLY A 216 18.94 11.16 1.88
C GLY A 216 18.05 10.02 1.43
N VAL A 217 18.69 8.87 1.19
CA VAL A 217 18.03 7.62 0.79
C VAL A 217 17.07 7.08 1.86
N ASP A 218 17.21 7.50 3.11
CA ASP A 218 16.34 7.14 4.24
C ASP A 218 14.87 7.50 4.00
N VAL A 219 14.61 8.65 3.36
CA VAL A 219 13.24 9.07 3.03
C VAL A 219 12.65 8.23 1.90
N ALA A 220 13.42 7.97 0.84
CA ALA A 220 12.99 7.09 -0.25
C ALA A 220 12.71 5.67 0.28
N ASN A 221 13.55 5.16 1.17
CA ASN A 221 13.40 3.87 1.81
C ASN A 221 12.12 3.80 2.66
N ALA A 222 11.79 4.86 3.41
CA ALA A 222 10.56 4.90 4.20
C ALA A 222 9.29 4.82 3.33
N ILE A 223 9.30 5.46 2.15
CA ILE A 223 8.19 5.38 1.18
C ILE A 223 8.10 3.97 0.56
N ASP A 224 9.23 3.37 0.20
CA ASP A 224 9.33 2.02 -0.36
C ASP A 224 8.76 0.97 0.61
N GLU A 225 9.24 0.98 1.86
CA GLU A 225 8.73 0.09 2.91
C GLU A 225 7.24 0.29 3.18
N SER A 226 6.78 1.55 3.15
CA SER A 226 5.36 1.87 3.31
C SER A 226 4.51 1.24 2.20
N THR A 227 5.03 1.27 0.98
CA THR A 227 4.35 0.76 -0.21
C THR A 227 4.33 -0.78 -0.21
N GLY A 228 5.39 -1.42 0.29
CA GLY A 228 5.40 -2.84 0.61
C GLY A 228 4.27 -3.23 1.58
N ARG A 229 4.14 -2.51 2.71
CA ARG A 229 3.08 -2.76 3.70
C ARG A 229 1.68 -2.47 3.16
N ALA A 230 1.51 -1.41 2.37
CA ALA A 230 0.25 -1.05 1.71
C ALA A 230 -0.27 -2.18 0.80
N ASN A 231 0.63 -2.82 0.05
CA ASN A 231 0.28 -3.89 -0.87
C ASN A 231 -0.13 -5.18 -0.14
N LEU A 232 0.29 -5.40 1.11
CA LEU A 232 -0.19 -6.53 1.92
C LEU A 232 -1.63 -6.36 2.41
N LEU A 233 -2.21 -5.16 2.33
CA LEU A 233 -3.60 -4.94 2.74
C LEU A 233 -4.60 -5.73 1.89
N SER A 234 -4.36 -5.86 0.58
CA SER A 234 -5.19 -6.66 -0.32
C SER A 234 -5.04 -8.17 -0.06
N VAL A 235 -3.83 -8.62 0.31
CA VAL A 235 -3.58 -10.00 0.73
C VAL A 235 -4.40 -10.33 2.00
N ALA A 236 -4.37 -9.44 2.99
CA ALA A 236 -5.16 -9.60 4.21
C ALA A 236 -6.67 -9.63 3.92
N GLN A 237 -7.18 -8.78 3.03
CA GLN A 237 -8.58 -8.80 2.62
C GLN A 237 -8.96 -10.14 1.97
N ARG A 238 -8.13 -10.63 1.05
CA ARG A 238 -8.38 -11.91 0.37
C ARG A 238 -8.35 -13.10 1.32
N VAL A 239 -7.41 -13.13 2.25
CA VAL A 239 -7.37 -14.15 3.32
C VAL A 239 -8.65 -14.09 4.17
N TRP A 240 -9.08 -12.88 4.51
CA TRP A 240 -10.24 -12.65 5.35
C TRP A 240 -11.55 -13.07 4.68
N SER A 241 -11.76 -12.68 3.42
CA SER A 241 -12.96 -12.99 2.64
C SER A 241 -12.93 -14.43 2.10
N ASP A 242 -11.96 -14.73 1.23
CA ASP A 242 -11.93 -15.95 0.44
C ASP A 242 -11.36 -17.11 1.27
N GLY A 243 -10.32 -16.81 2.04
CA GLY A 243 -9.63 -17.81 2.88
C GLY A 243 -10.53 -18.39 3.95
N CYS A 244 -11.17 -17.55 4.76
CA CYS A 244 -12.10 -18.03 5.78
C CYS A 244 -13.48 -18.40 5.23
N GLY A 245 -13.92 -17.83 4.09
CA GLY A 245 -15.22 -18.13 3.47
C GLY A 245 -16.42 -17.55 4.24
N ALA A 246 -17.62 -17.66 3.67
CA ALA A 246 -18.80 -16.95 4.17
C ALA A 246 -19.65 -17.69 5.23
N THR A 247 -19.27 -18.91 5.61
CA THR A 247 -20.01 -19.75 6.56
C THR A 247 -19.78 -19.32 8.02
N SER A 248 -20.53 -19.92 8.96
CA SER A 248 -20.28 -19.76 10.40
C SER A 248 -18.88 -20.19 10.81
N SER A 249 -18.38 -21.32 10.28
CA SER A 249 -16.97 -21.72 10.43
C SER A 249 -15.98 -20.69 9.88
N GLY A 250 -16.40 -19.87 8.92
CA GLY A 250 -15.63 -18.72 8.46
C GLY A 250 -15.58 -17.57 9.46
N ALA A 251 -16.65 -17.34 10.22
CA ALA A 251 -16.64 -16.36 11.31
C ALA A 251 -15.67 -16.78 12.43
N ASP A 252 -15.66 -18.07 12.80
CA ASP A 252 -14.70 -18.63 13.76
C ASP A 252 -13.26 -18.50 13.25
N CYS A 253 -13.03 -18.78 11.96
CA CYS A 253 -11.74 -18.59 11.30
C CYS A 253 -11.25 -17.14 11.39
N ARG A 254 -12.10 -16.16 11.06
CA ARG A 254 -11.77 -14.74 11.15
C ARG A 254 -11.54 -14.29 12.59
N ALA A 255 -12.36 -14.75 13.53
CA ALA A 255 -12.20 -14.48 14.95
C ALA A 255 -10.87 -15.00 15.48
N ARG A 256 -10.48 -16.23 15.09
CA ARG A 256 -9.20 -16.81 15.45
C ARG A 256 -8.03 -16.06 14.83
N LEU A 257 -8.10 -15.71 13.54
CA LEU A 257 -7.08 -14.89 12.89
C LEU A 257 -6.90 -13.54 13.57
N TRP A 258 -8.01 -12.87 13.88
CA TRP A 258 -8.01 -11.58 14.57
C TRP A 258 -7.43 -11.68 15.98
N TRP A 259 -7.79 -12.71 16.74
CA TRP A 259 -7.20 -12.97 18.04
C TRP A 259 -5.69 -13.17 17.96
N LEU A 260 -5.22 -13.99 17.03
CA LEU A 260 -3.78 -14.22 16.84
C LEU A 260 -3.06 -12.95 16.42
N ALA A 261 -3.67 -12.10 15.59
CA ALA A 261 -3.14 -10.80 15.22
C ALA A 261 -3.03 -9.88 16.45
N LEU A 262 -4.11 -9.68 17.21
CA LEU A 262 -4.13 -8.89 18.44
C LEU A 262 -3.07 -9.39 19.44
N ARG A 263 -3.07 -10.69 19.74
CA ARG A 263 -2.11 -11.30 20.66
C ARG A 263 -0.69 -11.06 20.20
N SER A 264 -0.40 -11.22 18.92
CA SER A 264 0.93 -10.97 18.36
C SER A 264 1.36 -9.51 18.49
N ARG A 265 0.43 -8.56 18.38
CA ARG A 265 0.71 -7.14 18.63
C ARG A 265 0.99 -6.86 20.12
N PHE A 266 0.24 -7.47 21.04
CA PHE A 266 0.47 -7.32 22.47
C PHE A 266 1.75 -8.00 22.97
N THR A 267 2.08 -9.18 22.42
CA THR A 267 3.27 -9.93 22.84
C THR A 267 4.50 -9.59 22.03
N GLY A 268 4.38 -8.91 20.88
CA GLY A 268 5.50 -8.66 19.97
C GLY A 268 6.10 -9.95 19.36
N LEU A 269 5.36 -11.06 19.40
CA LEU A 269 5.80 -12.36 18.88
C LEU A 269 4.81 -12.88 17.84
N PRO A 270 5.25 -13.65 16.83
CA PRO A 270 4.34 -14.38 15.97
C PRO A 270 3.67 -15.55 16.74
N PRO A 271 2.54 -16.08 16.24
CA PRO A 271 1.96 -17.30 16.78
C PRO A 271 2.89 -18.51 16.61
N ASP A 272 2.83 -19.48 17.52
CA ASP A 272 3.54 -20.75 17.40
C ASP A 272 2.74 -21.82 16.63
N ASP A 273 3.37 -22.96 16.33
CA ASP A 273 2.77 -24.03 15.54
C ASP A 273 1.50 -24.60 16.18
N ALA A 274 1.42 -24.65 17.52
CA ALA A 274 0.25 -25.14 18.23
C ALA A 274 -0.92 -24.15 18.10
N GLU A 275 -0.65 -22.85 18.23
CA GLU A 275 -1.64 -21.80 18.00
C GLU A 275 -2.14 -21.77 16.55
N LEU A 276 -1.25 -22.04 15.60
CA LEU A 276 -1.52 -22.11 14.17
C LEU A 276 -2.22 -23.39 13.74
N ALA A 277 -2.13 -24.47 14.53
CA ALA A 277 -2.83 -25.74 14.30
C ALA A 277 -4.31 -25.71 14.72
N ASP A 278 -4.79 -24.61 15.33
CA ASP A 278 -6.16 -24.44 15.80
C ASP A 278 -7.20 -24.85 14.73
N PRO A 279 -8.19 -25.71 15.05
CA PRO A 279 -9.22 -26.15 14.11
C PRO A 279 -10.01 -25.02 13.47
N ALA A 280 -10.19 -23.87 14.14
CA ALA A 280 -10.90 -22.71 13.59
C ALA A 280 -10.24 -22.18 12.29
N LEU A 281 -8.93 -22.38 12.11
CA LEU A 281 -8.22 -21.97 10.90
C LEU A 281 -8.31 -22.99 9.75
N GLN A 282 -9.08 -24.07 9.90
CA GLN A 282 -9.23 -25.09 8.87
C GLN A 282 -9.80 -24.56 7.53
N PRO A 283 -10.80 -23.65 7.49
CA PRO A 283 -11.27 -23.06 6.24
C PRO A 283 -10.13 -22.40 5.44
N LEU A 284 -9.33 -21.57 6.12
CA LEU A 284 -8.17 -20.91 5.52
C LEU A 284 -7.16 -21.91 4.97
N ARG A 285 -6.80 -22.94 5.75
CA ARG A 285 -5.86 -23.99 5.29
C ARG A 285 -6.38 -24.73 4.06
N ARG A 286 -7.67 -25.05 4.00
CA ARG A 286 -8.29 -25.72 2.85
C ARG A 286 -8.29 -24.84 1.61
N TRP A 287 -8.70 -23.58 1.75
CA TRP A 287 -8.66 -22.61 0.65
C TRP A 287 -7.23 -22.46 0.11
N TRP A 288 -6.26 -22.29 1.00
CA TRP A 288 -4.86 -22.07 0.61
C TRP A 288 -4.25 -23.31 -0.04
N ALA A 289 -4.56 -24.52 0.44
CA ALA A 289 -4.16 -25.77 -0.22
C ALA A 289 -4.75 -25.92 -1.64
N GLY A 290 -5.85 -25.22 -1.94
CA GLY A 290 -6.45 -25.14 -3.28
C GLY A 290 -5.71 -24.22 -4.25
N LEU A 291 -4.63 -23.56 -3.84
CA LEU A 291 -3.80 -22.67 -4.66
C LEU A 291 -2.45 -23.37 -4.98
N PRO A 292 -2.30 -24.06 -6.13
CA PRO A 292 -1.09 -24.86 -6.43
C PRO A 292 0.19 -24.02 -6.50
N GLU A 293 0.08 -22.78 -6.99
CA GLU A 293 1.19 -21.83 -7.10
C GLU A 293 1.38 -21.00 -5.81
N GLY A 294 0.65 -21.32 -4.73
CA GLY A 294 0.64 -20.55 -3.49
C GLY A 294 -0.22 -19.28 -3.55
N LEU A 295 -0.20 -18.53 -2.45
CA LEU A 295 -0.85 -17.23 -2.33
C LEU A 295 0.08 -16.17 -2.95
N PRO A 296 -0.24 -15.57 -4.11
CA PRO A 296 0.62 -14.59 -4.74
C PRO A 296 0.69 -13.32 -3.90
N ILE A 297 1.90 -12.80 -3.70
CA ILE A 297 2.12 -11.52 -3.02
C ILE A 297 2.32 -10.41 -4.06
N PRO A 298 1.52 -9.34 -3.99
CA PRO A 298 1.59 -8.25 -4.95
C PRO A 298 2.97 -7.60 -4.95
N ASN A 299 3.47 -7.25 -6.14
CA ASN A 299 4.78 -6.65 -6.33
C ASN A 299 4.65 -5.12 -6.52
N PRO A 300 4.96 -4.32 -5.49
CA PRO A 300 4.87 -2.86 -5.58
C PRO A 300 6.01 -2.22 -6.37
N ASP A 301 7.01 -3.01 -6.72
CA ASP A 301 8.32 -2.49 -7.11
C ASP A 301 8.42 -2.24 -8.61
N ILE A 302 8.88 -1.05 -8.98
CA ILE A 302 9.45 -0.81 -10.31
C ILE A 302 10.97 -0.74 -10.25
N PRO A 303 11.71 -1.09 -11.31
CA PRO A 303 13.17 -1.05 -11.26
C PRO A 303 13.69 0.37 -11.04
N ASN A 304 14.73 0.54 -10.23
CA ASN A 304 15.40 1.83 -10.04
C ASN A 304 15.97 2.33 -11.38
N ARG A 305 15.90 3.64 -11.64
CA ARG A 305 16.42 4.28 -12.85
C ARG A 305 17.41 5.36 -12.46
N LEU A 306 18.49 5.45 -13.21
CA LEU A 306 19.53 6.47 -13.07
C LEU A 306 19.47 7.38 -14.31
N PRO A 307 18.75 8.52 -14.27
CA PRO A 307 18.52 9.34 -15.47
C PRO A 307 19.80 9.81 -16.17
N PHE A 308 20.88 9.98 -15.40
CA PHE A 308 22.14 10.55 -15.87
C PHE A 308 23.31 9.57 -15.83
N ALA A 309 23.06 8.25 -15.79
CA ALA A 309 24.13 7.25 -15.73
C ALA A 309 25.14 7.34 -16.89
N ALA A 310 24.71 7.82 -18.06
CA ALA A 310 25.54 7.95 -19.25
C ALA A 310 26.28 9.30 -19.32
N LEU A 311 26.13 10.17 -18.33
CA LEU A 311 26.71 11.52 -18.32
C LEU A 311 27.77 11.63 -17.24
N PRO A 312 28.92 12.25 -17.52
CA PRO A 312 29.91 12.51 -16.49
C PRO A 312 29.42 13.64 -15.56
N PRO A 313 29.84 13.67 -14.27
CA PRO A 313 29.35 14.63 -13.29
C PRO A 313 29.47 16.10 -13.72
N GLU A 314 30.55 16.46 -14.41
CA GLU A 314 30.81 17.81 -14.92
C GLU A 314 29.82 18.28 -16.00
N ALA A 315 29.14 17.34 -16.68
CA ALA A 315 28.15 17.66 -17.71
C ALA A 315 26.77 18.00 -17.13
N LEU A 316 26.48 17.60 -15.87
CA LEU A 316 25.16 17.79 -15.26
C LEU A 316 24.76 19.27 -15.18
N GLY A 317 25.70 20.16 -14.87
CA GLY A 317 25.44 21.61 -14.78
C GLY A 317 25.25 22.31 -16.14
N ARG A 318 25.35 21.59 -17.26
CA ARG A 318 25.32 22.14 -18.63
C ARG A 318 24.29 21.45 -19.53
N LEU A 319 23.30 20.77 -18.94
CA LEU A 319 22.28 20.06 -19.71
C LEU A 319 21.36 21.03 -20.45
N ASP A 320 21.23 20.82 -21.75
CA ASP A 320 20.22 21.49 -22.58
C ASP A 320 18.86 20.76 -22.52
N ALA A 321 17.85 21.36 -23.14
CA ALA A 321 16.50 20.80 -23.18
C ALA A 321 16.45 19.43 -23.90
N ASP A 322 17.30 19.20 -24.88
CA ASP A 322 17.35 17.93 -25.64
C ASP A 322 17.91 16.80 -24.78
N ALA A 323 18.98 17.06 -24.04
CA ALA A 323 19.56 16.12 -23.10
C ALA A 323 18.56 15.79 -21.98
N LEU A 324 17.86 16.79 -21.44
CA LEU A 324 16.81 16.59 -20.44
C LEU A 324 15.62 15.78 -20.99
N ARG A 325 15.15 16.08 -22.20
CA ARG A 325 14.10 15.32 -22.88
C ARG A 325 14.48 13.85 -23.06
N ARG A 326 15.70 13.56 -23.52
CA ARG A 326 16.21 12.19 -23.65
C ARG A 326 16.35 11.50 -22.28
N ALA A 327 16.82 12.22 -21.26
CA ALA A 327 16.89 11.71 -19.89
C ALA A 327 15.50 11.51 -19.25
N ALA A 328 14.46 12.21 -19.70
CA ALA A 328 13.07 12.01 -19.28
C ALA A 328 12.44 10.77 -19.95
N ASP A 329 13.03 10.25 -21.03
CA ASP A 329 12.49 9.11 -21.74
C ASP A 329 12.64 7.80 -20.94
N VAL A 330 11.51 7.13 -20.71
CA VAL A 330 11.46 5.91 -19.88
C VAL A 330 11.44 4.67 -20.77
N ALA A 331 12.57 3.97 -20.88
CA ALA A 331 12.64 2.69 -21.60
C ALA A 331 11.68 1.64 -21.03
N ALA A 332 11.24 0.67 -21.84
CA ALA A 332 10.23 -0.34 -21.45
C ALA A 332 10.55 -1.03 -20.12
N ARG A 333 11.81 -1.41 -19.88
CA ARG A 333 12.25 -2.10 -18.65
C ARG A 333 12.06 -1.27 -17.38
N PHE A 334 11.95 0.05 -17.48
CA PHE A 334 11.73 0.97 -16.36
C PHE A 334 10.30 1.52 -16.32
N ASP A 335 9.47 1.24 -17.33
CA ASP A 335 8.12 1.77 -17.44
C ASP A 335 7.19 1.08 -16.41
N ALA A 336 6.38 1.87 -15.70
CA ALA A 336 5.41 1.33 -14.74
C ALA A 336 4.28 0.51 -15.43
N LEU A 337 4.13 0.69 -16.74
CA LEU A 337 3.24 -0.08 -17.61
C LEU A 337 3.81 -1.46 -17.99
N ALA A 338 5.09 -1.71 -17.71
CA ALA A 338 5.67 -3.03 -17.90
C ALA A 338 5.05 -4.01 -16.89
N GLU A 339 4.74 -5.18 -17.41
CA GLU A 339 4.11 -6.26 -16.67
C GLU A 339 5.07 -6.82 -15.59
N ARG A 340 4.60 -6.93 -14.34
CA ARG A 340 5.43 -7.32 -13.17
C ARG A 340 4.95 -8.63 -12.54
N PRO A 341 5.84 -9.63 -12.37
CA PRO A 341 5.46 -10.85 -11.66
C PRO A 341 5.15 -10.55 -10.20
N ALA A 342 4.40 -11.43 -9.55
CA ALA A 342 4.24 -11.42 -8.09
C ALA A 342 5.63 -11.38 -7.40
N LEU A 343 5.72 -10.67 -6.28
CA LEU A 343 6.98 -10.48 -5.56
C LEU A 343 7.52 -11.83 -5.07
N GLU A 344 6.61 -12.62 -4.53
CA GLU A 344 6.81 -14.00 -4.13
C GLU A 344 5.45 -14.71 -4.12
N ALA A 345 5.46 -16.01 -3.87
CA ALA A 345 4.26 -16.76 -3.54
C ALA A 345 4.43 -17.43 -2.18
N TRP A 346 3.49 -17.18 -1.27
CA TRP A 346 3.49 -17.86 0.01
C TRP A 346 2.86 -19.25 -0.14
N MET A 347 3.68 -20.27 0.09
CA MET A 347 3.25 -21.67 0.06
C MET A 347 2.64 -22.07 1.41
N PRO A 348 1.50 -22.79 1.44
CA PRO A 348 0.85 -23.17 2.70
C PRO A 348 1.72 -24.06 3.60
N GLN A 349 2.62 -24.86 3.01
CA GLN A 349 3.54 -25.74 3.71
C GLN A 349 4.87 -25.08 4.11
N ALA A 350 5.11 -23.82 3.70
CA ALA A 350 6.36 -23.16 4.04
C ALA A 350 6.39 -22.81 5.54
N PRO A 351 7.50 -23.05 6.26
CA PRO A 351 7.63 -22.68 7.66
C PRO A 351 7.29 -21.20 7.89
N GLY A 352 6.43 -20.92 8.87
CA GLY A 352 6.00 -19.57 9.23
C GLY A 352 5.07 -18.86 8.25
N ALA A 353 4.61 -19.50 7.17
CA ALA A 353 3.75 -18.86 6.17
C ALA A 353 2.44 -18.33 6.77
N LEU A 354 1.77 -19.12 7.62
CA LEU A 354 0.54 -18.68 8.29
C LEU A 354 0.81 -17.58 9.33
N GLY A 355 2.01 -17.56 9.94
CA GLY A 355 2.46 -16.45 10.76
C GLY A 355 2.56 -15.13 9.99
N ARG A 356 3.03 -15.16 8.73
CA ARG A 356 3.02 -13.98 7.85
C ARG A 356 1.61 -13.50 7.50
N VAL A 357 0.68 -14.43 7.31
CA VAL A 357 -0.74 -14.11 7.12
C VAL A 357 -1.32 -13.41 8.35
N VAL A 358 -1.03 -13.92 9.56
CA VAL A 358 -1.44 -13.27 10.81
C VAL A 358 -0.82 -11.87 10.94
N ALA A 359 0.44 -11.69 10.56
CA ALA A 359 1.10 -10.38 10.54
C ALA A 359 0.43 -9.41 9.56
N ALA A 360 0.03 -9.87 8.36
CA ALA A 360 -0.68 -9.05 7.38
C ALA A 360 -2.05 -8.58 7.91
N VAL A 361 -2.82 -9.45 8.57
CA VAL A 361 -4.06 -9.06 9.28
C VAL A 361 -3.76 -8.06 10.41
N GLY A 362 -2.66 -8.27 11.14
CA GLY A 362 -2.18 -7.36 12.17
C GLY A 362 -1.84 -5.95 11.67
N GLY A 363 -1.59 -5.78 10.37
CA GLY A 363 -1.40 -4.46 9.73
C GLY A 363 -2.63 -3.56 9.74
N TYR A 364 -3.80 -4.06 10.16
CA TYR A 364 -5.02 -3.26 10.39
C TYR A 364 -5.11 -2.68 11.80
N LEU A 365 -4.18 -3.03 12.70
CA LEU A 365 -4.11 -2.49 14.06
C LEU A 365 -3.02 -1.41 14.13
N ALA A 366 -3.41 -0.21 14.54
CA ALA A 366 -2.45 0.83 14.89
C ALA A 366 -1.72 0.47 16.19
N GLU A 367 -0.55 1.06 16.41
CA GLU A 367 0.11 0.95 17.71
C GLU A 367 -0.72 1.60 18.82
N THR A 368 -1.31 2.77 18.55
CA THR A 368 -2.18 3.45 19.51
C THR A 368 -3.43 2.65 19.88
N ASP A 369 -3.95 1.79 18.99
CA ASP A 369 -5.02 0.84 19.32
C ASP A 369 -4.59 -0.11 20.43
N THR A 370 -3.39 -0.69 20.27
CA THR A 370 -2.87 -1.69 21.21
C THR A 370 -2.49 -1.05 22.55
N GLN A 371 -1.97 0.17 22.53
CA GLN A 371 -1.68 0.95 23.74
C GLN A 371 -2.96 1.31 24.51
N ALA A 372 -3.99 1.80 23.81
CA ALA A 372 -5.26 2.19 24.44
C ALA A 372 -6.04 0.99 24.98
N LEU A 373 -6.12 -0.11 24.22
CA LEU A 373 -6.68 -1.37 24.71
C LEU A 373 -5.88 -1.88 25.91
N GLY A 374 -4.55 -1.85 25.84
CA GLY A 374 -3.66 -2.25 26.93
C GLY A 374 -3.89 -1.45 28.21
N ALA A 375 -4.07 -0.14 28.13
CA ALA A 375 -4.40 0.72 29.26
C ALA A 375 -5.75 0.32 29.90
N HIS A 376 -6.73 -0.11 29.10
CA HIS A 376 -8.02 -0.59 29.61
C HIS A 376 -7.91 -1.96 30.31
N LEU A 377 -6.98 -2.79 29.85
CA LEU A 377 -6.70 -4.12 30.41
C LEU A 377 -5.77 -4.09 31.63
N ALA A 378 -5.14 -2.96 31.95
CA ALA A 378 -4.19 -2.81 33.07
C ALA A 378 -4.81 -2.95 34.49
N LYS A 379 -6.08 -3.35 34.59
CA LYS A 379 -6.71 -3.77 35.85
C LYS A 379 -6.22 -5.18 36.22
N PRO A 380 -6.17 -5.56 37.51
CA PRO A 380 -5.74 -6.91 37.90
C PRO A 380 -6.58 -7.97 37.18
N GLY A 381 -5.96 -8.66 36.21
CA GLY A 381 -6.54 -9.82 35.55
C GLY A 381 -6.62 -11.01 36.50
N VAL A 382 -7.03 -12.17 35.97
CA VAL A 382 -7.04 -13.40 36.76
C VAL A 382 -5.59 -13.77 37.10
N ALA A 383 -5.31 -14.06 38.37
CA ALA A 383 -3.99 -14.51 38.80
C ALA A 383 -3.60 -15.78 38.03
N ALA A 384 -2.44 -15.76 37.37
CA ALA A 384 -2.00 -16.80 36.45
C ALA A 384 -0.70 -17.50 36.90
N GLY A 385 -0.18 -17.14 38.07
CA GLY A 385 0.96 -17.77 38.73
C GLY A 385 1.96 -16.76 39.29
N THR A 386 2.98 -17.28 39.97
CA THR A 386 4.14 -16.49 40.42
C THR A 386 5.45 -17.16 40.03
N GLU A 387 6.54 -16.39 39.99
CA GLU A 387 7.90 -16.88 39.81
C GLU A 387 8.83 -16.13 40.76
N ARG A 388 9.56 -16.87 41.59
CA ARG A 388 10.49 -16.31 42.56
C ARG A 388 11.90 -16.32 42.01
N MET A 389 12.67 -15.30 42.36
CA MET A 389 14.07 -15.15 42.00
C MET A 389 14.85 -14.51 43.14
N THR A 390 16.13 -14.82 43.20
CA THR A 390 17.07 -14.23 44.16
C THR A 390 17.86 -13.13 43.48
N CYS A 391 18.03 -12.00 44.15
CA CYS A 391 18.63 -10.79 43.62
C CYS A 391 19.93 -10.44 44.34
N ASP A 392 20.99 -10.22 43.55
CA ASP A 392 22.15 -9.49 44.02
C ASP A 392 21.83 -8.00 43.98
N ARG A 393 21.93 -7.35 45.14
CA ARG A 393 21.63 -5.92 45.32
C ARG A 393 22.93 -5.16 45.54
N ARG A 394 23.21 -4.13 44.74
CA ARG A 394 24.43 -3.33 44.83
C ARG A 394 24.10 -1.85 45.09
N PRO A 395 24.34 -1.35 46.31
CA PRO A 395 24.10 0.06 46.63
C PRO A 395 24.98 1.01 45.80
N ARG A 396 24.42 2.15 45.42
CA ARG A 396 25.07 3.32 44.81
C ARG A 396 24.56 4.59 45.51
N GLU A 397 25.22 5.71 45.29
CA GLU A 397 24.94 6.99 45.98
C GLU A 397 23.45 7.41 45.97
N HIS A 398 22.72 7.15 44.88
CA HIS A 398 21.30 7.52 44.73
C HIS A 398 20.41 6.42 44.14
N ARG A 399 20.91 5.17 44.07
CA ARG A 399 20.16 4.04 43.53
C ARG A 399 20.72 2.72 44.01
N GLU A 400 20.01 1.64 43.73
CA GLU A 400 20.48 0.27 43.90
C GLU A 400 20.42 -0.46 42.56
N ASP A 401 21.54 -1.04 42.15
CA ASP A 401 21.59 -1.88 40.95
C ASP A 401 21.16 -3.30 41.34
N LEU A 402 20.19 -3.86 40.62
CA LEU A 402 19.59 -5.17 40.89
C LEU A 402 19.95 -6.16 39.79
N ARG A 403 20.34 -7.39 40.17
CA ARG A 403 20.49 -8.53 39.26
C ARG A 403 19.84 -9.76 39.86
N CYS A 404 18.72 -10.19 39.31
CA CYS A 404 17.93 -11.30 39.83
C CYS A 404 17.99 -12.55 38.95
N TRP A 405 18.06 -13.71 39.59
CA TRP A 405 18.36 -14.99 38.97
C TRP A 405 17.37 -16.08 39.37
N VAL A 406 17.10 -17.00 38.44
CA VAL A 406 16.47 -18.29 38.72
C VAL A 406 17.47 -19.38 38.36
N GLY A 407 18.00 -20.07 39.37
CA GLY A 407 19.20 -20.90 39.19
C GLY A 407 20.36 -20.05 38.66
N GLN A 408 20.95 -20.43 37.52
CA GLN A 408 22.03 -19.68 36.86
C GLN A 408 21.54 -18.70 35.77
N GLN A 409 20.23 -18.55 35.57
CA GLN A 409 19.69 -17.71 34.50
C GLN A 409 19.29 -16.32 35.02
N LEU A 410 19.87 -15.28 34.43
CA LEU A 410 19.51 -13.88 34.75
C LEU A 410 18.09 -13.60 34.24
N ARG A 411 17.17 -13.30 35.16
CA ARG A 411 15.78 -12.97 34.88
C ARG A 411 15.52 -11.47 34.86
N LEU A 412 16.16 -10.71 35.73
CA LEU A 412 15.94 -9.26 35.85
C LEU A 412 17.27 -8.55 36.04
N ALA A 413 17.49 -7.48 35.29
CA ALA A 413 18.50 -6.47 35.60
C ALA A 413 17.84 -5.10 35.58
N GLY A 414 18.08 -4.29 36.60
CA GLY A 414 17.45 -2.99 36.72
C GLY A 414 18.06 -2.11 37.80
N ARG A 415 17.47 -0.93 37.96
CA ARG A 415 17.91 0.14 38.84
C ARG A 415 16.72 0.59 39.69
N LEU A 416 16.83 0.44 41.00
CA LEU A 416 15.85 0.92 41.96
C LEU A 416 16.29 2.27 42.52
N ALA A 417 15.48 3.31 42.38
CA ALA A 417 15.72 4.64 42.92
C ALA A 417 14.45 5.16 43.60
N GLY A 418 14.46 5.15 44.95
CA GLY A 418 13.27 5.47 45.76
C GLY A 418 12.09 4.57 45.43
N GLU A 419 10.97 5.19 45.03
CA GLU A 419 9.72 4.50 44.68
C GLU A 419 9.69 3.96 43.24
N ARG A 420 10.75 4.15 42.45
CA ARG A 420 10.78 3.78 41.02
C ARG A 420 11.82 2.71 40.75
N LEU A 421 11.40 1.67 40.04
CA LEU A 421 12.24 0.61 39.51
C LEU A 421 12.28 0.68 37.98
N TRP A 422 13.48 0.89 37.44
CA TRP A 422 13.75 0.85 36.00
C TRP A 422 14.34 -0.51 35.65
N VAL A 423 13.63 -1.31 34.87
CA VAL A 423 14.12 -2.61 34.42
C VAL A 423 14.78 -2.45 33.06
N ASP A 424 16.10 -2.51 33.07
CA ASP A 424 16.93 -2.44 31.87
C ASP A 424 16.76 -3.72 31.05
N ARG A 425 16.61 -4.87 31.71
CA ARG A 425 16.42 -6.17 31.05
C ARG A 425 15.52 -7.07 31.88
N MET A 426 14.47 -7.62 31.26
CA MET A 426 13.60 -8.65 31.82
C MET A 426 13.59 -9.85 30.87
N VAL A 427 14.00 -11.03 31.34
CA VAL A 427 13.96 -12.28 30.60
C VAL A 427 12.77 -13.10 31.10
N LEU A 428 11.72 -13.16 30.31
CA LEU A 428 10.53 -13.95 30.60
C LEU A 428 10.80 -15.44 30.34
N ARG A 429 9.79 -16.27 30.60
CA ARG A 429 9.80 -17.66 30.17
C ARG A 429 10.04 -17.76 28.65
N GLU A 430 10.52 -18.92 28.21
CA GLU A 430 10.89 -19.17 26.80
C GLU A 430 12.04 -18.26 26.26
N GLY A 431 12.80 -17.59 27.14
CA GLY A 431 13.99 -16.80 26.77
C GLY A 431 13.70 -15.41 26.21
N MET A 432 12.45 -14.95 26.30
CA MET A 432 12.02 -13.69 25.71
C MET A 432 12.52 -12.48 26.50
N VAL A 433 13.15 -11.51 25.83
CA VAL A 433 13.76 -10.35 26.49
C VAL A 433 12.94 -9.07 26.27
N ARG A 434 12.74 -8.30 27.34
CA ARG A 434 12.13 -6.96 27.33
C ARG A 434 13.09 -5.95 27.96
N TYR A 435 13.00 -4.72 27.49
CA TYR A 435 13.88 -3.61 27.87
C TYR A 435 13.05 -2.37 28.21
N GLY A 436 13.61 -1.49 29.03
CA GLY A 436 13.04 -0.16 29.28
C GLY A 436 11.68 -0.18 29.99
N LEU A 437 11.44 -1.16 30.86
CA LEU A 437 10.20 -1.22 31.63
C LEU A 437 10.33 -0.37 32.89
N ALA A 438 9.24 0.26 33.30
CA ALA A 438 9.18 1.03 34.54
C ALA A 438 8.15 0.41 35.50
N PHE A 439 8.47 0.42 36.78
CA PHE A 439 7.56 0.06 37.85
C PHE A 439 7.59 1.13 38.94
N GLU A 440 6.44 1.37 39.56
CA GLU A 440 6.28 2.31 40.67
C GLU A 440 5.76 1.59 41.91
N ARG A 441 6.32 1.92 43.08
CA ARG A 441 5.91 1.32 44.35
C ARG A 441 4.49 1.75 44.72
N ARG A 442 3.67 0.76 45.09
CA ARG A 442 2.29 0.89 45.58
C ARG A 442 2.14 -0.06 46.77
N GLY A 443 2.38 0.46 47.97
CA GLY A 443 2.44 -0.35 49.19
C GLY A 443 3.64 -1.30 49.18
N ALA A 444 3.41 -2.60 49.38
CA ALA A 444 4.45 -3.62 49.38
C ALA A 444 4.90 -4.04 47.96
N ASP A 445 4.19 -3.59 46.94
CA ASP A 445 4.33 -4.07 45.56
C ASP A 445 4.91 -2.98 44.65
N PHE A 446 5.64 -3.37 43.62
CA PHE A 446 5.99 -2.51 42.48
C PHE A 446 5.08 -2.86 41.32
N VAL A 447 4.36 -1.86 40.80
CA VAL A 447 3.34 -2.03 39.75
C VAL A 447 3.84 -1.42 38.45
N SER A 448 3.69 -2.14 37.34
CA SER A 448 4.11 -1.72 36.01
C SER A 448 3.52 -0.36 35.63
N GLN A 449 4.33 0.47 34.97
CA GLN A 449 3.95 1.76 34.43
C GLN A 449 4.14 1.74 32.91
N GLY A 450 3.08 1.99 32.15
CA GLY A 450 3.12 1.98 30.70
C GLY A 450 3.18 0.56 30.11
N PRO A 451 4.10 0.27 29.16
CA PRO A 451 4.18 -1.04 28.52
C PRO A 451 4.37 -2.19 29.51
N VAL A 452 3.63 -3.27 29.32
CA VAL A 452 3.65 -4.45 30.20
C VAL A 452 4.36 -5.60 29.51
N ALA A 453 5.30 -6.23 30.20
CA ALA A 453 5.97 -7.43 29.72
C ALA A 453 4.99 -8.62 29.72
N ARG A 454 4.94 -9.37 28.61
CA ARG A 454 4.04 -10.51 28.42
C ARG A 454 4.78 -11.75 27.96
N THR A 455 4.44 -12.90 28.54
CA THR A 455 4.87 -14.22 28.05
C THR A 455 4.26 -14.52 26.68
N ARG A 456 4.71 -15.60 26.01
CA ARG A 456 4.20 -15.97 24.68
C ARG A 456 2.69 -16.20 24.68
N ASP A 457 2.19 -16.86 25.72
CA ASP A 457 0.77 -17.12 25.92
C ASP A 457 -0.02 -15.91 26.46
N GLY A 458 0.63 -14.75 26.59
CA GLY A 458 -0.01 -13.46 26.86
C GLY A 458 -0.08 -13.05 28.32
N ARG A 459 0.47 -13.82 29.27
CA ARG A 459 0.43 -13.48 30.70
C ARG A 459 1.30 -12.28 31.00
N ALA A 460 0.71 -11.25 31.60
CA ALA A 460 1.37 -10.00 31.99
C ALA A 460 2.13 -10.12 33.31
N VAL A 461 3.30 -9.49 33.38
CA VAL A 461 3.99 -9.17 34.63
C VAL A 461 3.59 -7.76 35.07
N HIS A 462 2.49 -7.64 35.82
CA HIS A 462 2.02 -6.34 36.34
C HIS A 462 2.67 -5.94 37.65
N ARG A 463 3.17 -6.92 38.40
CA ARG A 463 3.55 -6.71 39.79
C ARG A 463 4.79 -7.49 40.16
N LEU A 464 5.67 -6.80 40.86
CA LEU A 464 6.88 -7.36 41.48
C LEU A 464 6.78 -7.12 42.99
N ARG A 465 7.00 -8.15 43.79
CA ARG A 465 7.06 -8.03 45.26
C ARG A 465 8.46 -8.34 45.74
N PHE A 466 9.01 -7.48 46.58
CA PHE A 466 10.32 -7.66 47.19
C PHE A 466 10.18 -8.19 48.62
N ALA A 467 10.96 -9.21 48.95
CA ALA A 467 11.09 -9.77 50.29
C ALA A 467 12.57 -10.03 50.58
N GLY A 468 13.27 -9.02 51.12
CA GLY A 468 14.73 -9.06 51.28
C GLY A 468 15.44 -9.13 49.92
N ASP A 469 16.24 -10.17 49.73
CA ASP A 469 16.94 -10.44 48.47
C ASP A 469 16.10 -11.29 47.50
N GLU A 470 14.87 -11.65 47.86
CA GLU A 470 13.94 -12.31 46.94
C GLU A 470 13.02 -11.31 46.25
N VAL A 471 12.75 -11.58 44.98
CA VAL A 471 11.71 -10.91 44.19
C VAL A 471 10.74 -11.95 43.66
N GLU A 472 9.45 -11.70 43.83
CA GLU A 472 8.38 -12.51 43.27
C GLU A 472 7.70 -11.74 42.13
N TRP A 473 7.72 -12.32 40.94
CA TRP A 473 6.92 -11.87 39.81
C TRP A 473 5.51 -12.43 39.93
N HIS A 474 4.50 -11.57 39.77
CA HIS A 474 3.11 -12.00 39.70
C HIS A 474 2.59 -11.89 38.28
N PHE A 475 2.19 -13.04 37.73
CA PHE A 475 1.60 -13.15 36.41
C PHE A 475 0.09 -13.05 36.48
N THR A 476 -0.50 -12.41 35.47
CA THR A 476 -1.95 -12.31 35.30
C THR A 476 -2.35 -12.58 33.85
N ASP A 477 -3.50 -13.21 33.65
CA ASP A 477 -4.16 -13.30 32.33
C ASP A 477 -5.13 -12.13 32.18
N ASP A 478 -4.56 -10.96 31.95
CA ASP A 478 -5.28 -9.71 31.70
C ASP A 478 -5.75 -9.58 30.23
N LEU A 479 -5.33 -10.46 29.33
CA LEU A 479 -5.90 -10.58 27.99
C LEU A 479 -7.17 -11.45 27.97
N ALA A 480 -7.51 -12.14 29.06
CA ALA A 480 -8.74 -12.92 29.16
C ALA A 480 -10.03 -12.15 28.82
N PRO A 481 -10.24 -10.90 29.28
CA PRO A 481 -11.40 -10.10 28.89
C PRO A 481 -11.43 -9.83 27.38
N LEU A 482 -10.28 -9.52 26.78
CA LEU A 482 -10.14 -9.28 25.35
C LEU A 482 -10.48 -10.55 24.54
N ARG A 483 -9.96 -11.70 24.97
CA ARG A 483 -10.24 -13.00 24.36
C ARG A 483 -11.74 -13.34 24.43
N ARG A 484 -12.38 -13.11 25.58
CA ARG A 484 -13.84 -13.29 25.73
C ARG A 484 -14.63 -12.35 24.83
N ALA A 485 -14.21 -11.09 24.68
CA ALA A 485 -14.87 -10.14 23.79
C ALA A 485 -14.81 -10.60 22.32
N VAL A 486 -13.67 -11.11 21.86
CA VAL A 486 -13.52 -11.69 20.51
C VAL A 486 -14.41 -12.92 20.31
N VAL A 487 -14.45 -13.85 21.28
CA VAL A 487 -15.34 -15.02 21.20
C VAL A 487 -16.81 -14.58 21.14
N GLY A 488 -17.23 -13.67 22.02
CA GLY A 488 -18.60 -13.17 22.00
C GLY A 488 -18.96 -12.42 20.70
N MET A 489 -17.99 -11.74 20.08
CA MET A 489 -18.18 -11.16 18.74
C MET A 489 -18.41 -12.24 17.68
N ALA A 490 -17.70 -13.37 17.73
CA ALA A 490 -17.88 -14.49 16.81
C ALA A 490 -19.27 -15.15 16.99
N GLU A 491 -19.69 -15.40 18.22
CA GLU A 491 -21.00 -15.97 18.55
C GLU A 491 -22.17 -15.09 18.07
N ARG A 492 -21.98 -13.76 18.10
CA ARG A 492 -22.96 -12.79 17.59
C ARG A 492 -22.83 -12.54 16.09
N SER A 493 -21.80 -13.06 15.41
CA SER A 493 -21.61 -12.86 13.98
C SER A 493 -22.49 -13.83 13.20
N GLY A 494 -23.47 -13.30 12.48
CA GLY A 494 -24.36 -14.06 11.61
C GLY A 494 -24.81 -13.22 10.40
N PRO A 495 -25.55 -13.81 9.44
CA PRO A 495 -26.03 -13.09 8.25
C PRO A 495 -26.84 -11.82 8.58
N GLU A 496 -27.52 -11.81 9.73
CA GLU A 496 -28.41 -10.73 10.18
C GLU A 496 -27.80 -9.84 11.29
N ALA A 497 -26.67 -10.24 11.89
CA ALA A 497 -26.14 -9.62 13.10
C ALA A 497 -24.76 -8.96 12.84
N GLY A 498 -24.79 -7.68 12.45
CA GLY A 498 -23.63 -6.78 12.45
C GLY A 498 -22.43 -7.17 11.56
N ARG A 499 -21.58 -6.19 11.23
CA ARG A 499 -20.39 -6.38 10.37
C ARG A 499 -19.16 -6.98 11.08
N GLY A 500 -19.32 -7.69 12.20
CA GLY A 500 -18.19 -8.16 13.04
C GLY A 500 -17.23 -9.12 12.31
N PHE A 501 -17.38 -10.42 12.55
CA PHE A 501 -16.65 -11.44 11.77
C PHE A 501 -17.51 -11.96 10.61
N SER A 502 -18.31 -11.10 9.98
CA SER A 502 -19.05 -11.46 8.77
C SER A 502 -18.10 -11.63 7.57
N ALA A 503 -18.59 -12.23 6.50
CA ALA A 503 -17.80 -12.51 5.28
C ALA A 503 -17.33 -11.25 4.52
N GLY A 504 -17.72 -10.05 4.98
CA GLY A 504 -17.43 -8.79 4.33
C GLY A 504 -15.99 -8.31 4.50
N VAL A 505 -15.79 -7.02 4.24
CA VAL A 505 -14.49 -6.36 4.29
C VAL A 505 -13.87 -6.42 5.69
N LEU A 506 -12.56 -6.71 5.76
CA LEU A 506 -11.74 -6.50 6.96
C LEU A 506 -11.62 -5.00 7.22
N ASP A 507 -12.43 -4.49 8.16
CA ASP A 507 -12.49 -3.07 8.51
C ASP A 507 -12.05 -2.88 9.98
N ARG A 508 -11.03 -2.04 10.17
CA ARG A 508 -10.45 -1.72 11.49
C ARG A 508 -11.53 -1.24 12.48
N GLN A 509 -12.39 -0.29 12.06
CA GLN A 509 -13.40 0.30 12.93
C GLN A 509 -14.53 -0.69 13.22
N ALA A 510 -14.91 -1.50 12.23
CA ALA A 510 -15.93 -2.54 12.42
C ALA A 510 -15.51 -3.63 13.42
N LEU A 511 -14.20 -3.88 13.57
CA LEU A 511 -13.66 -4.82 14.55
C LEU A 511 -13.35 -4.17 15.90
N LEU A 512 -12.83 -2.95 15.92
CA LEU A 512 -12.47 -2.27 17.17
C LEU A 512 -13.69 -1.77 17.94
N ALA A 513 -14.69 -1.17 17.28
CA ALA A 513 -15.87 -0.64 17.98
C ALA A 513 -16.59 -1.67 18.89
N PRO A 514 -16.95 -2.88 18.42
CA PRO A 514 -17.56 -3.90 19.29
C PRO A 514 -16.58 -4.45 20.33
N LEU A 515 -15.27 -4.41 20.07
CA LEU A 515 -14.24 -4.81 21.02
C LEU A 515 -14.15 -3.83 22.21
N TYR A 516 -14.08 -2.53 21.93
CA TYR A 516 -14.13 -1.48 22.95
C TYR A 516 -15.45 -1.56 23.74
N SER A 517 -16.59 -1.69 23.05
CA SER A 517 -17.89 -1.87 23.71
C SER A 517 -17.94 -3.09 24.62
N GLY A 518 -17.43 -4.25 24.17
CA GLY A 518 -17.37 -5.47 24.97
C GLY A 518 -16.45 -5.38 26.20
N LEU A 519 -15.50 -4.44 26.20
CA LEU A 519 -14.63 -4.13 27.33
C LEU A 519 -15.19 -3.04 28.25
N GLY A 520 -16.35 -2.45 27.93
CA GLY A 520 -16.91 -1.30 28.64
C GLY A 520 -16.11 -0.01 28.41
N ALA A 521 -15.33 0.04 27.33
CA ALA A 521 -14.47 1.16 26.99
C ALA A 521 -15.17 2.14 26.02
N PRO A 522 -14.78 3.42 26.00
CA PRO A 522 -15.29 4.38 25.02
C PRO A 522 -15.02 3.90 23.58
N VAL A 523 -16.06 3.94 22.75
CA VAL A 523 -15.98 3.53 21.34
C VAL A 523 -15.56 4.72 20.49
N PRO A 524 -14.49 4.59 19.68
CA PRO A 524 -14.13 5.64 18.73
C PRO A 524 -15.27 5.94 17.74
N PRO A 525 -15.48 7.20 17.35
CA PRO A 525 -16.52 7.56 16.40
C PRO A 525 -16.25 6.97 15.01
N LYS A 526 -17.33 6.53 14.34
CA LYS A 526 -17.27 6.09 12.94
C LYS A 526 -17.39 7.30 12.00
N PRO A 527 -16.59 7.38 10.92
CA PRO A 527 -16.77 8.38 9.88
C PRO A 527 -18.16 8.33 9.26
N ALA A 528 -18.76 9.50 8.98
CA ALA A 528 -20.03 9.60 8.29
C ALA A 528 -19.88 9.15 6.82
N PRO A 529 -20.87 8.46 6.24
CA PRO A 529 -20.88 8.15 4.82
C PRO A 529 -20.97 9.44 3.99
N LEU A 530 -20.44 9.41 2.76
CA LEU A 530 -20.44 10.54 1.84
C LEU A 530 -21.01 10.14 0.48
N PRO A 531 -21.50 11.10 -0.33
CA PRO A 531 -21.88 10.84 -1.72
C PRO A 531 -20.71 10.24 -2.51
N PRO A 532 -20.95 9.42 -3.55
CA PRO A 532 -19.88 8.98 -4.45
C PRO A 532 -19.23 10.20 -5.13
N LEU A 533 -17.95 10.07 -5.50
CA LEU A 533 -17.31 11.06 -6.34
C LEU A 533 -17.78 10.88 -7.78
N GLU A 534 -18.00 12.00 -8.48
CA GLU A 534 -18.20 11.97 -9.94
C GLU A 534 -16.93 11.43 -10.60
N ASP A 535 -17.11 10.55 -11.58
CA ASP A 535 -16.04 10.14 -12.48
C ASP A 535 -15.81 11.24 -13.51
N GLY A 536 -14.55 11.63 -13.73
CA GLY A 536 -14.18 12.64 -14.74
C GLY A 536 -14.38 12.18 -16.20
N LEU A 537 -15.12 11.09 -16.41
CA LEU A 537 -15.41 10.48 -17.70
C LEU A 537 -16.66 11.12 -18.28
N SER A 538 -16.51 11.88 -19.36
CA SER A 538 -17.65 12.26 -20.20
C SER A 538 -17.58 11.39 -21.45
N PRO A 539 -18.53 10.46 -21.69
CA PRO A 539 -18.54 9.70 -22.93
C PRO A 539 -18.67 10.67 -24.12
N SER A 540 -17.69 10.66 -25.02
CA SER A 540 -17.82 11.37 -26.30
C SER A 540 -18.97 10.71 -27.10
N PRO A 541 -19.81 11.47 -27.84
CA PRO A 541 -20.81 10.88 -28.72
C PRO A 541 -20.12 9.93 -29.70
N ALA A 542 -20.47 8.64 -29.63
CA ALA A 542 -19.92 7.60 -30.49
C ALA A 542 -20.47 7.73 -31.91
N ALA A 543 -20.06 8.80 -32.63
CA ALA A 543 -20.04 8.81 -34.09
C ALA A 543 -18.66 8.31 -34.55
N ALA A 544 -18.24 7.15 -34.05
CA ALA A 544 -17.00 6.54 -34.49
C ALA A 544 -17.21 6.03 -35.92
N LEU A 545 -16.52 6.65 -36.88
CA LEU A 545 -16.31 6.05 -38.19
C LEU A 545 -15.89 4.59 -38.01
N GLU A 546 -16.39 3.68 -38.84
CA GLU A 546 -16.11 2.24 -38.73
C GLU A 546 -14.60 1.95 -38.63
N ALA A 547 -13.78 2.73 -39.35
CA ALA A 547 -12.32 2.66 -39.31
C ALA A 547 -11.68 2.95 -37.93
N LEU A 548 -12.37 3.67 -37.04
CA LEU A 548 -11.91 4.01 -35.69
C LEU A 548 -12.37 3.01 -34.62
N ALA A 549 -13.27 2.08 -34.94
CA ALA A 549 -13.80 1.12 -33.97
C ALA A 549 -12.71 0.31 -33.23
N PRO A 550 -11.60 -0.14 -33.87
CA PRO A 550 -10.50 -0.79 -33.16
C PRO A 550 -9.84 0.09 -32.09
N PHE A 551 -9.66 1.39 -32.37
CA PHE A 551 -9.06 2.33 -31.42
C PHE A 551 -9.96 2.55 -30.22
N TYR A 552 -11.27 2.72 -30.43
CA TYR A 552 -12.20 2.86 -29.31
C TYR A 552 -12.25 1.60 -28.45
N ARG A 553 -12.33 0.41 -29.06
CA ARG A 553 -12.31 -0.87 -28.32
C ARG A 553 -11.05 -1.06 -27.47
N ARG A 554 -9.88 -0.65 -27.98
CA ARG A 554 -8.58 -0.98 -27.37
C ARG A 554 -7.96 0.14 -26.54
N CYS A 555 -8.30 1.40 -26.82
CA CYS A 555 -7.57 2.56 -26.30
C CYS A 555 -8.47 3.59 -25.60
N ALA A 556 -9.78 3.64 -25.84
CA ALA A 556 -10.65 4.70 -25.31
C ALA A 556 -10.73 4.74 -23.78
N SER A 557 -10.54 3.61 -23.10
CA SER A 557 -10.54 3.55 -21.63
C SER A 557 -9.52 4.49 -20.98
N CYS A 558 -8.47 4.88 -21.72
CA CYS A 558 -7.45 5.84 -21.26
C CYS A 558 -7.35 7.08 -22.16
N HIS A 559 -7.67 6.98 -23.45
CA HIS A 559 -7.43 8.03 -24.45
C HIS A 559 -8.69 8.80 -24.88
N ASP A 560 -9.86 8.50 -24.33
CA ASP A 560 -11.07 9.34 -24.41
C ASP A 560 -11.30 10.07 -23.06
N ALA A 561 -10.28 10.79 -22.62
CA ALA A 561 -10.22 11.33 -21.25
C ALA A 561 -9.77 12.81 -21.25
N THR A 562 -10.02 13.54 -20.15
CA THR A 562 -9.64 14.97 -20.04
C THR A 562 -8.23 15.18 -19.51
N GLU A 563 -7.62 14.12 -18.99
CA GLU A 563 -6.30 14.14 -18.39
C GLU A 563 -5.25 14.65 -19.40
N ALA A 564 -4.32 15.48 -18.93
CA ALA A 564 -3.22 15.99 -19.77
C ALA A 564 -2.32 14.86 -20.28
N PHE A 565 -2.28 13.74 -19.57
CA PHE A 565 -1.60 12.52 -19.97
C PHE A 565 -2.34 11.28 -19.43
N PRO A 566 -2.50 10.22 -20.23
CA PRO A 566 -2.04 10.09 -21.60
C PRO A 566 -2.85 11.00 -22.55
N PRO A 567 -2.29 11.38 -23.71
CA PRO A 567 -2.95 12.31 -24.61
C PRO A 567 -4.31 11.77 -25.07
N GLY A 568 -5.37 12.55 -24.84
CA GLY A 568 -6.75 12.22 -25.18
C GLY A 568 -7.07 12.26 -26.68
N PHE A 569 -6.33 11.51 -27.51
CA PHE A 569 -6.46 11.56 -28.97
C PHE A 569 -7.78 10.98 -29.52
N LEU A 570 -8.56 10.28 -28.70
CA LEU A 570 -9.90 9.77 -29.07
C LEU A 570 -11.05 10.66 -28.59
N ARG A 571 -10.76 11.79 -27.95
CA ARG A 571 -11.81 12.68 -27.43
C ARG A 571 -12.34 13.62 -28.50
N GLY A 572 -13.66 13.83 -28.50
CA GLY A 572 -14.35 14.81 -29.34
C GLY A 572 -14.95 14.21 -30.62
N GLU A 573 -15.37 15.08 -31.54
CA GLU A 573 -15.99 14.65 -32.80
C GLU A 573 -14.98 14.03 -33.78
N ALA A 574 -15.47 13.23 -34.74
CA ALA A 574 -14.64 12.45 -35.65
C ALA A 574 -13.55 13.26 -36.39
N PRO A 575 -13.80 14.47 -36.93
CA PRO A 575 -12.74 15.26 -37.58
C PRO A 575 -11.61 15.65 -36.62
N ARG A 576 -11.96 15.99 -35.38
CA ARG A 576 -10.99 16.32 -34.34
C ARG A 576 -10.19 15.09 -33.94
N VAL A 577 -10.83 13.93 -33.78
CA VAL A 577 -10.15 12.67 -33.48
C VAL A 577 -9.16 12.30 -34.58
N GLN A 578 -9.52 12.47 -35.85
CA GLN A 578 -8.59 12.23 -36.96
C GLN A 578 -7.37 13.16 -36.90
N GLN A 579 -7.57 14.47 -36.71
CA GLN A 579 -6.47 15.44 -36.58
C GLN A 579 -5.52 15.05 -35.43
N ARG A 580 -6.08 14.59 -34.31
CA ARG A 580 -5.30 14.17 -33.14
C ARG A 580 -4.55 12.87 -33.40
N LEU A 581 -5.14 11.92 -34.12
CA LEU A 581 -4.45 10.71 -34.56
C LEU A 581 -3.27 11.03 -35.49
N ASP A 582 -3.45 11.99 -36.42
CA ASP A 582 -2.38 12.47 -37.30
C ASP A 582 -1.23 13.08 -36.49
N ALA A 583 -1.54 13.94 -35.51
CA ALA A 583 -0.55 14.56 -34.61
C ALA A 583 0.23 13.55 -33.74
N CYS A 584 -0.33 12.36 -33.52
CA CYS A 584 0.26 11.34 -32.65
C CYS A 584 0.75 10.10 -33.42
N ALA A 585 0.64 10.10 -34.75
CA ALA A 585 0.81 8.94 -35.61
C ALA A 585 2.19 8.28 -35.43
N THR A 586 3.27 9.06 -35.35
CA THR A 586 4.64 8.55 -35.20
C THR A 586 4.82 7.74 -33.91
N ARG A 587 4.33 8.28 -32.79
CA ARG A 587 4.41 7.63 -31.47
C ARG A 587 3.44 6.45 -31.34
N ILE A 588 2.25 6.54 -31.96
CA ILE A 588 1.29 5.42 -32.00
C ILE A 588 1.89 4.27 -32.80
N TRP A 589 2.44 4.53 -33.99
CA TRP A 589 3.11 3.54 -34.83
C TRP A 589 4.18 2.78 -34.05
N GLN A 590 5.09 3.50 -33.38
CA GLN A 590 6.15 2.87 -32.61
C GLN A 590 5.60 2.01 -31.46
N ARG A 591 4.58 2.48 -30.71
CA ARG A 591 3.99 1.72 -29.59
C ARG A 591 3.17 0.51 -30.06
N LEU A 592 2.54 0.55 -31.23
CA LEU A 592 1.86 -0.61 -31.83
C LEU A 592 2.90 -1.65 -32.29
N GLY A 593 3.99 -1.20 -32.92
CA GLY A 593 5.06 -2.07 -33.40
C GLY A 593 5.75 -2.88 -32.29
N MET A 594 5.78 -2.38 -31.05
CA MET A 594 6.36 -3.09 -29.90
C MET A 594 5.68 -4.43 -29.56
N TRP A 595 4.48 -4.70 -30.10
CA TRP A 595 3.84 -6.01 -29.98
C TRP A 595 4.53 -7.12 -30.79
N ALA A 596 5.31 -6.77 -31.82
CA ALA A 596 6.11 -7.74 -32.56
C ALA A 596 7.38 -8.17 -31.80
N ALA A 597 7.84 -7.36 -30.84
CA ALA A 597 9.03 -7.65 -30.04
C ALA A 597 8.69 -8.43 -28.76
N GLY A 598 9.57 -9.37 -28.40
CA GLY A 598 9.53 -10.04 -27.10
C GLY A 598 9.75 -9.07 -25.95
N ALA A 599 9.18 -9.36 -24.77
CA ALA A 599 9.13 -8.42 -23.64
C ALA A 599 10.49 -7.78 -23.27
N ALA A 600 11.57 -8.58 -23.27
CA ALA A 600 12.92 -8.12 -22.93
C ALA A 600 13.61 -7.26 -24.02
N GLN A 601 13.13 -7.31 -25.26
CA GLN A 601 13.73 -6.62 -26.41
C GLN A 601 13.06 -5.28 -26.73
N ARG A 602 11.95 -4.97 -26.04
CA ARG A 602 11.18 -3.76 -26.27
C ARG A 602 11.97 -2.52 -25.83
N ALA A 603 12.17 -1.59 -26.75
CA ALA A 603 12.67 -0.26 -26.41
C ALA A 603 11.62 0.54 -25.61
N LYS A 604 10.33 0.34 -25.92
CA LYS A 604 9.19 0.94 -25.24
C LYS A 604 8.09 -0.08 -24.95
N THR A 605 7.31 0.15 -23.90
CA THR A 605 6.13 -0.66 -23.61
C THR A 605 5.14 -0.58 -24.78
N PRO A 606 4.49 -1.66 -25.20
CA PRO A 606 3.53 -1.57 -26.29
C PRO A 606 2.23 -0.89 -25.83
N MET A 607 1.41 -0.42 -26.78
CA MET A 607 0.05 0.06 -26.51
C MET A 607 -1.00 -0.81 -27.23
N PRO A 608 -2.16 -1.10 -26.62
CA PRO A 608 -2.48 -0.86 -25.20
C PRO A 608 -1.48 -1.59 -24.28
N PRO A 609 -1.24 -1.12 -23.04
CA PRO A 609 -0.26 -1.72 -22.14
C PRO A 609 -0.55 -3.19 -21.90
N PRO A 610 0.45 -4.09 -21.83
CA PRO A 610 0.22 -5.52 -21.58
C PRO A 610 -0.60 -5.81 -20.32
N THR A 611 -0.53 -4.90 -19.35
CA THR A 611 -1.20 -4.96 -18.05
C THR A 611 -2.68 -4.55 -18.08
N SER A 612 -3.13 -3.96 -19.20
CA SER A 612 -4.52 -3.53 -19.36
C SER A 612 -5.41 -4.68 -19.84
N ALA A 613 -6.68 -4.68 -19.44
CA ALA A 613 -7.66 -5.66 -19.92
C ALA A 613 -7.80 -5.62 -21.45
N GLN A 614 -7.59 -4.45 -22.06
CA GLN A 614 -7.66 -4.24 -23.51
C GLN A 614 -6.54 -4.93 -24.29
N ALA A 615 -5.43 -5.31 -23.64
CA ALA A 615 -4.33 -6.01 -24.26
C ALA A 615 -4.53 -7.54 -24.40
N ILE A 616 -5.57 -8.09 -23.76
CA ILE A 616 -5.86 -9.53 -23.83
C ILE A 616 -6.11 -9.94 -25.30
N GLY A 617 -5.30 -10.89 -25.77
CA GLY A 617 -5.35 -11.40 -27.14
C GLY A 617 -4.98 -10.38 -28.22
N PHE A 618 -4.46 -9.20 -27.85
CA PHE A 618 -4.29 -8.10 -28.80
C PHE A 618 -3.22 -8.35 -29.87
N ALA A 619 -2.09 -8.96 -29.49
CA ALA A 619 -0.98 -9.24 -30.40
C ALA A 619 -1.37 -10.09 -31.63
N GLY A 620 -2.36 -10.99 -31.48
CA GLY A 620 -2.87 -11.85 -32.56
C GLY A 620 -4.21 -11.38 -33.13
N SER A 621 -4.67 -10.17 -32.80
CA SER A 621 -5.99 -9.69 -33.16
C SER A 621 -6.00 -8.97 -34.52
N SER A 622 -7.15 -8.99 -35.20
CA SER A 622 -7.37 -8.17 -36.39
C SER A 622 -7.39 -6.67 -36.08
N ASP A 623 -7.63 -6.27 -34.82
CA ASP A 623 -7.58 -4.88 -34.38
C ASP A 623 -6.17 -4.28 -34.56
N LEU A 624 -5.13 -5.01 -34.15
CA LEU A 624 -3.74 -4.55 -34.29
C LEU A 624 -3.40 -4.27 -35.77
N SER A 625 -3.66 -5.24 -36.65
CA SER A 625 -3.36 -5.08 -38.08
C SER A 625 -4.18 -3.97 -38.75
N GLN A 626 -5.44 -3.77 -38.34
CA GLN A 626 -6.27 -2.67 -38.82
C GLN A 626 -5.73 -1.31 -38.38
N MET A 627 -5.36 -1.17 -37.10
CA MET A 627 -4.79 0.07 -36.57
C MET A 627 -3.43 0.39 -37.20
N GLN A 628 -2.56 -0.62 -37.41
CA GLN A 628 -1.29 -0.43 -38.09
C GLN A 628 -1.50 0.10 -39.51
N ARG A 629 -2.36 -0.53 -40.32
CA ARG A 629 -2.68 -0.04 -41.68
C ARG A 629 -3.26 1.37 -41.66
N PHE A 630 -4.12 1.68 -40.70
CA PHE A 630 -4.70 3.01 -40.55
C PHE A 630 -3.62 4.07 -40.27
N ILE A 631 -2.74 3.83 -39.30
CA ILE A 631 -1.67 4.77 -38.94
C ILE A 631 -0.63 4.89 -40.04
N GLU A 632 -0.29 3.79 -40.71
CA GLU A 632 0.62 3.81 -41.86
C GLU A 632 0.10 4.73 -42.98
N ALA A 633 -1.20 4.62 -43.33
CA ALA A 633 -1.80 5.50 -44.33
C ALA A 633 -1.72 6.98 -43.93
N ARG A 634 -1.90 7.29 -42.64
CA ARG A 634 -1.74 8.65 -42.12
C ARG A 634 -0.30 9.15 -42.20
N LEU A 635 0.67 8.32 -41.81
CA LEU A 635 2.10 8.66 -41.92
C LEU A 635 2.50 8.98 -43.36
N ARG A 636 2.07 8.16 -44.32
CA ARG A 636 2.32 8.39 -45.75
C ARG A 636 1.66 9.70 -46.24
N ALA A 637 0.44 10.00 -45.81
CA ALA A 637 -0.22 11.26 -46.13
C ALA A 637 0.49 12.50 -45.56
N LEU A 638 1.24 12.33 -44.46
CA LEU A 638 2.09 13.36 -43.85
C LEU A 638 3.50 13.41 -44.46
N GLY A 639 3.81 12.58 -45.47
CA GLY A 639 5.14 12.50 -46.09
C GLY A 639 6.20 11.81 -45.22
N LEU A 640 5.78 10.99 -44.25
CA LEU A 640 6.66 10.24 -43.36
C LEU A 640 6.71 8.77 -43.74
N GLU A 641 7.92 8.21 -43.85
CA GLU A 641 8.11 6.78 -44.14
C GLU A 641 8.21 5.94 -42.86
N PRO A 642 7.32 4.95 -42.63
CA PRO A 642 7.31 4.15 -41.41
C PRO A 642 8.64 3.46 -41.07
N ALA A 643 9.37 3.00 -42.08
CA ALA A 643 10.66 2.33 -41.91
C ALA A 643 11.72 3.23 -41.24
N GLN A 644 11.66 4.55 -41.46
CA GLN A 644 12.56 5.50 -40.80
C GLN A 644 12.24 5.66 -39.31
N LEU A 645 10.97 5.49 -38.92
CA LEU A 645 10.52 5.62 -37.54
C LEU A 645 10.86 4.40 -36.69
N GLU A 646 11.05 3.22 -37.30
CA GLU A 646 11.38 1.99 -36.58
C GLU A 646 12.75 2.04 -35.89
N THR A 647 13.69 2.79 -36.46
CA THR A 647 15.06 2.95 -35.92
C THR A 647 15.24 4.21 -35.08
N ALA A 648 14.29 5.15 -35.12
CA ALA A 648 14.35 6.40 -34.37
C ALA A 648 14.15 6.17 -32.86
N ALA A 649 14.90 6.91 -32.04
CA ALA A 649 14.67 6.91 -30.60
C ALA A 649 13.32 7.56 -30.27
N TYR A 650 12.54 6.93 -29.38
CA TYR A 650 11.19 7.40 -29.04
C TYR A 650 11.18 8.86 -28.54
N ALA A 651 12.21 9.26 -27.81
CA ALA A 651 12.38 10.61 -27.27
C ALA A 651 12.46 11.69 -28.36
N ASP A 652 13.03 11.33 -29.52
CA ASP A 652 13.27 12.23 -30.65
C ASP A 652 12.08 12.24 -31.64
N LEU A 653 11.08 11.37 -31.44
CA LEU A 653 9.86 11.41 -32.22
C LEU A 653 9.01 12.65 -31.87
N PRO A 654 8.35 13.27 -32.87
CA PRO A 654 7.43 14.39 -32.64
C PRO A 654 6.46 14.10 -31.47
N PRO A 655 6.31 15.03 -30.52
CA PRO A 655 5.38 14.86 -29.41
C PRO A 655 3.94 14.83 -29.92
N CYS A 656 3.10 14.05 -29.22
CA CYS A 656 1.66 14.05 -29.43
C CYS A 656 1.07 15.33 -28.80
N ALA A 657 1.16 16.44 -29.54
CA ALA A 657 0.66 17.75 -29.11
C ALA A 657 -0.82 17.88 -29.50
N LEU A 658 -1.71 17.85 -28.51
CA LEU A 658 -3.17 17.89 -28.71
C LEU A 658 -3.79 19.28 -28.50
N TYR A 659 -2.96 20.30 -28.26
CA TYR A 659 -3.34 21.66 -27.88
C TYR A 659 -2.58 22.69 -28.70
#